data_AF-A0A4W6DWC6-F1
#
_entry.id   AF-A0A4W6DWC6-F1
#
_cell.length_a   1.000
_cell.length_b   1.000
_cell.length_c   1.000
_cell.angle_alpha   90.00
_cell.angle_beta   90.00
_cell.angle_gamma   90.00
#
_symmetry.space_group_name_H-M   'P 1'
#
loop_
_entity.id
_entity.type
_entity.pdbx_description
1 polymer ?
#
loop_
_entity_poly.entity_id
_entity_poly.type
_entity_poly.pdbx_seq_one_letter_code
_entity_poly.pdbx_strand_id
1 'polypeptide(L)'
;MYEEGIKAVMTDQGKMMSQEEDLSPDIKDWSKHQVREWALKVDGVDNIVAEILFKQDISGHALLLLDTTDLSKMNVTFGPAKLIIHARDEVMKLRKEGASSLTSSTNQPGRPCKPYPFCRYHDADRYMENSILDITESGASDLIEPCHEYKAFINTTDETKMSKFTDEVIRFAAACMNSRTNGTIHFGIGDEPDFTHGQVLGVVVKDKEAYANKLKSAIDQCFEYKHKQTAQTCIKPPRFVGVLNKNMTSSDKCVIEVDIVPDSTICEENIYHTLNMGTKKAKKKVKYKETVENETKQSKQFFVRDGGSSRDLLAPVTFAKPMEEYSKFIDSMKQRSQLRKEAEEKHLSVIKSSTQGSRLSKMITGGSFSLDKSHFEQYVIVTNKAHSSQFDSLGFLVELNPTAVLDFDPESAKHGLQSHFEQQSAVSVHLPAQYKITERIEDIAHKLKLTRNTSWVFCNGGIEDEAPSDIDQWLMDKGASIRDVISFLCRKDVLPNKRFLVIFVLWSTVSEKIDPLVETFSTFWQELRGTEQILCICDNEKAFTSWKDLIEARCGINISGRCIYELNFAEVNGTILSLLSKNRRSNRFLPCGGGSRVLLEKKVERSLNTLEVLCVNQCEGGDEDRIVKEENFYRGGKVSWWNFYFSEQPGSTPFIKRDQFDYIMNTVIPDLCSLRKACVLFNLIHVPGCGGTTLAMHTLWALRDRFRCAVLRDSNADFAEVADQVVKLLTYDHEEKLPRVPVLLMIDDFDDMEKVVDLQQLIEKECAKNDIQSKSAQVLLLNCMRSESSETTEPTGDTVHIGNKLSETEQKLFEEKLVEIEKTHKNADTFYGFMIMKRTLSQSIFKVLSATL
;
A
#
# COMPACT_ATOMS: atom_id res chain seq x y z
N MET A 1 -75.89 9.31 55.52
CA MET A 1 -77.14 8.58 55.25
C MET A 1 -76.84 7.68 54.06
N TYR A 2 -76.50 6.42 54.36
CA TYR A 2 -77.39 5.24 54.16
C TYR A 2 -77.47 4.92 52.64
N GLU A 3 -76.98 3.80 52.11
CA GLU A 3 -77.01 2.42 52.64
C GLU A 3 -75.90 1.50 52.09
N GLU A 4 -75.42 0.61 52.96
CA GLU A 4 -74.83 -0.73 52.68
C GLU A 4 -75.98 -1.67 52.23
N GLY A 5 -75.85 -2.79 51.50
CA GLY A 5 -74.89 -3.89 51.44
C GLY A 5 -75.69 -5.19 51.17
N ILE A 6 -75.05 -6.38 51.29
CA ILE A 6 -75.62 -7.77 51.30
C ILE A 6 -75.68 -8.45 49.91
N LYS A 7 -75.16 -9.67 49.64
CA LYS A 7 -74.45 -10.74 50.40
C LYS A 7 -73.76 -11.71 49.41
N ALA A 8 -72.72 -12.37 49.92
CA ALA A 8 -71.98 -13.49 49.33
C ALA A 8 -72.68 -14.86 49.43
N VAL A 9 -72.35 -15.80 48.52
CA VAL A 9 -72.24 -17.27 48.77
C VAL A 9 -71.15 -17.87 47.84
N MET A 10 -70.24 -18.65 48.42
CA MET A 10 -69.15 -19.47 47.83
C MET A 10 -69.70 -20.65 46.99
N THR A 11 -69.04 -21.26 45.99
CA THR A 11 -67.84 -22.17 45.98
C THR A 11 -67.61 -22.55 44.49
N ASP A 12 -66.45 -22.38 43.88
CA ASP A 12 -65.23 -23.22 43.84
C ASP A 12 -65.03 -23.96 42.48
N GLN A 13 -63.77 -23.97 42.05
CA GLN A 13 -63.09 -24.72 40.98
C GLN A 13 -63.36 -24.42 39.48
N GLY A 14 -62.32 -23.86 38.84
CA GLY A 14 -62.17 -23.85 37.39
C GLY A 14 -61.15 -22.84 36.89
N LYS A 15 -59.86 -23.15 37.02
CA LYS A 15 -58.72 -22.36 36.56
C LYS A 15 -58.76 -22.21 35.02
N MET A 16 -59.18 -21.06 34.50
CA MET A 16 -58.85 -20.59 33.14
C MET A 16 -58.48 -19.11 33.21
N MET A 17 -57.18 -18.87 33.04
CA MET A 17 -56.59 -17.54 32.89
C MET A 17 -57.11 -16.91 31.60
N SER A 18 -57.91 -15.84 31.69
CA SER A 18 -58.05 -14.88 30.60
C SER A 18 -56.86 -13.92 30.67
N GLN A 19 -55.71 -14.38 30.18
CA GLN A 19 -54.64 -13.48 29.76
C GLN A 19 -55.17 -12.73 28.54
N GLU A 20 -55.08 -11.39 28.56
CA GLU A 20 -54.99 -10.63 27.31
C GLU A 20 -53.78 -11.20 26.57
N GLU A 21 -54.02 -12.05 25.56
CA GLU A 21 -52.99 -12.52 24.66
C GLU A 21 -52.49 -11.32 23.87
N ASP A 22 -51.30 -10.84 24.25
CA ASP A 22 -50.53 -9.88 23.48
C ASP A 22 -50.40 -10.40 22.05
N LEU A 23 -50.91 -9.64 21.08
CA LEU A 23 -50.85 -10.05 19.67
C LEU A 23 -49.39 -10.14 19.26
N SER A 24 -48.96 -11.31 18.77
CA SER A 24 -47.61 -11.48 18.22
C SER A 24 -47.34 -10.39 17.16
N PRO A 25 -46.15 -9.74 17.14
CA PRO A 25 -45.89 -8.63 16.23
C PRO A 25 -45.81 -9.02 14.75
N ASP A 26 -45.66 -10.31 14.41
CA ASP A 26 -45.73 -10.80 13.03
C ASP A 26 -47.08 -11.48 12.76
N ILE A 27 -47.85 -10.92 11.81
CA ILE A 27 -49.15 -11.43 11.38
C ILE A 27 -49.08 -12.89 10.92
N LYS A 28 -47.93 -13.37 10.43
CA LYS A 28 -47.72 -14.78 10.08
C LYS A 28 -47.95 -15.71 11.26
N ASP A 29 -47.53 -15.31 12.44
CA ASP A 29 -47.52 -16.16 13.63
C ASP A 29 -48.86 -16.14 14.38
N TRP A 30 -49.86 -15.42 13.85
CA TRP A 30 -51.16 -15.34 14.48
C TRP A 30 -51.89 -16.68 14.42
N SER A 31 -52.32 -17.14 15.59
CA SER A 31 -53.29 -18.22 15.69
C SER A 31 -54.63 -17.79 15.09
N LYS A 32 -55.48 -18.75 14.73
CA LYS A 32 -56.85 -18.45 14.26
C LYS A 32 -57.69 -17.66 15.28
N HIS A 33 -57.40 -17.81 16.58
CA HIS A 33 -58.05 -17.04 17.63
C HIS A 33 -57.60 -15.57 17.59
N GLN A 34 -56.31 -15.33 17.39
CA GLN A 34 -55.76 -13.98 17.23
C GLN A 34 -56.25 -13.30 15.95
N VAL A 35 -56.37 -14.05 14.83
CA VAL A 35 -56.99 -13.54 13.58
C VAL A 35 -58.46 -13.16 13.80
N ARG A 36 -59.22 -13.96 14.54
CA ARG A 36 -60.62 -13.66 14.88
C ARG A 36 -60.72 -12.37 15.70
N GLU A 37 -59.93 -12.25 16.77
CA GLU A 37 -59.90 -11.06 17.62
C GLU A 37 -59.45 -9.80 16.85
N TRP A 38 -58.50 -9.95 15.92
CA TRP A 38 -58.13 -8.87 15.01
C TRP A 38 -59.27 -8.49 14.07
N ALA A 39 -59.93 -9.46 13.43
CA ALA A 39 -61.02 -9.20 12.49
C ALA A 39 -62.22 -8.50 13.14
N LEU A 40 -62.50 -8.79 14.43
CA LEU A 40 -63.52 -8.09 15.22
C LEU A 40 -63.20 -6.62 15.47
N LYS A 41 -61.91 -6.24 15.42
CA LYS A 41 -61.43 -4.87 15.59
C LYS A 41 -61.31 -4.11 14.26
N VAL A 42 -61.61 -4.75 13.12
CA VAL A 42 -61.61 -4.08 11.81
C VAL A 42 -62.93 -3.33 11.63
N ASP A 43 -62.85 -2.01 11.54
CA ASP A 43 -64.02 -1.15 11.37
C ASP A 43 -64.83 -1.51 10.11
N GLY A 44 -66.15 -1.68 10.29
CA GLY A 44 -67.08 -2.02 9.21
C GLY A 44 -67.16 -3.52 8.87
N VAL A 45 -66.50 -4.39 9.63
CA VAL A 45 -66.61 -5.85 9.52
C VAL A 45 -67.53 -6.38 10.63
N ASP A 46 -68.66 -6.97 10.25
CA ASP A 46 -69.61 -7.56 11.20
C ASP A 46 -69.01 -8.81 11.88
N ASN A 47 -69.39 -9.06 13.14
CA ASN A 47 -68.95 -10.21 13.94
C ASN A 47 -69.15 -11.56 13.21
N ILE A 48 -70.20 -11.67 12.39
CA ILE A 48 -70.48 -12.86 11.57
C ILE A 48 -69.30 -13.20 10.64
N VAL A 49 -68.60 -12.19 10.10
CA VAL A 49 -67.46 -12.40 9.19
C VAL A 49 -66.23 -12.91 9.95
N ALA A 50 -65.95 -12.38 11.15
CA ALA A 50 -64.87 -12.90 12.00
C ALA A 50 -65.11 -14.35 12.43
N GLU A 51 -66.36 -14.72 12.71
CA GLU A 51 -66.77 -16.11 12.98
C GLU A 51 -66.61 -17.02 11.76
N ILE A 52 -66.89 -16.52 10.54
CA ILE A 52 -66.66 -17.28 9.31
C ILE A 52 -65.18 -17.58 9.14
N LEU A 53 -64.29 -16.60 9.30
CA LEU A 53 -62.84 -16.82 9.22
C LEU A 53 -62.35 -17.83 10.26
N PHE A 54 -62.85 -17.74 11.49
CA PHE A 54 -62.50 -18.68 12.56
C PHE A 54 -62.96 -20.11 12.27
N LYS A 55 -64.20 -20.28 11.78
CA LYS A 55 -64.75 -21.61 11.44
C LYS A 55 -64.08 -22.23 10.21
N GLN A 56 -63.58 -21.40 9.29
CA GLN A 56 -62.78 -21.84 8.14
C GLN A 56 -61.29 -22.05 8.50
N ASP A 57 -60.94 -22.00 9.78
CA ASP A 57 -59.59 -22.28 10.31
C ASP A 57 -58.51 -21.31 9.78
N ILE A 58 -58.88 -20.06 9.51
CA ILE A 58 -57.95 -19.06 8.95
C ILE A 58 -56.98 -18.56 10.03
N SER A 59 -55.72 -18.98 9.94
CA SER A 59 -54.58 -18.47 10.70
C SER A 59 -53.89 -17.31 10.00
N GLY A 60 -52.93 -16.67 10.66
CA GLY A 60 -52.17 -15.54 10.14
C GLY A 60 -51.48 -15.81 8.80
N HIS A 61 -50.87 -16.99 8.65
CA HIS A 61 -50.31 -17.46 7.38
C HIS A 61 -51.36 -17.58 6.28
N ALA A 62 -52.54 -18.11 6.59
CA ALA A 62 -53.62 -18.26 5.62
C ALA A 62 -54.20 -16.90 5.23
N LEU A 63 -54.36 -15.99 6.19
CA LEU A 63 -54.87 -14.63 5.99
C LEU A 63 -54.03 -13.85 4.97
N LEU A 64 -52.70 -14.01 4.98
CA LEU A 64 -51.79 -13.39 4.01
C LEU A 64 -51.95 -13.87 2.57
N LEU A 65 -52.52 -15.05 2.37
CA LEU A 65 -52.71 -15.65 1.05
C LEU A 65 -54.12 -15.43 0.49
N LEU A 66 -55.07 -15.00 1.31
CA LEU A 66 -56.44 -14.77 0.87
C LEU A 66 -56.52 -13.62 -0.13
N ASP A 67 -57.38 -13.78 -1.13
CA ASP A 67 -57.85 -12.67 -1.95
C ASP A 67 -59.36 -12.48 -1.81
N THR A 68 -59.90 -11.44 -2.46
CA THR A 68 -61.33 -11.15 -2.39
C THR A 68 -62.21 -12.25 -3.02
N THR A 69 -61.67 -13.04 -3.95
CA THR A 69 -62.40 -14.14 -4.58
C THR A 69 -62.51 -15.35 -3.66
N ASP A 70 -61.48 -15.63 -2.86
CA ASP A 70 -61.49 -16.71 -1.87
C ASP A 70 -62.44 -16.40 -0.70
N LEU A 71 -62.45 -15.14 -0.24
CA LEU A 71 -63.42 -14.69 0.76
C LEU A 71 -64.87 -14.78 0.24
N SER A 72 -65.08 -14.53 -1.05
CA SER A 72 -66.40 -14.70 -1.69
C SER A 72 -66.85 -16.17 -1.71
N LYS A 73 -65.93 -17.12 -1.88
CA LYS A 73 -66.23 -18.58 -1.80
C LYS A 73 -66.59 -19.01 -0.37
N MET A 74 -66.17 -18.26 0.65
CA MET A 74 -66.52 -18.47 2.06
C MET A 74 -67.84 -17.78 2.46
N ASN A 75 -68.61 -17.30 1.48
CA ASN A 75 -69.84 -16.52 1.67
C ASN A 75 -69.65 -15.15 2.34
N VAL A 76 -68.45 -14.56 2.29
CA VAL A 76 -68.23 -13.17 2.68
C VAL A 76 -68.60 -12.27 1.51
N THR A 77 -69.50 -11.30 1.74
CA THR A 77 -69.93 -10.39 0.69
C THR A 77 -68.80 -9.45 0.26
N PHE A 78 -68.88 -8.94 -0.96
CA PHE A 78 -67.78 -8.21 -1.60
C PHE A 78 -67.26 -6.99 -0.80
N GLY A 79 -68.15 -6.28 -0.10
CA GLY A 79 -67.79 -5.13 0.74
C GLY A 79 -66.88 -5.52 1.91
N PRO A 80 -67.36 -6.35 2.86
CA PRO A 80 -66.53 -6.88 3.96
C PRO A 80 -65.26 -7.58 3.49
N ALA A 81 -65.30 -8.33 2.37
CA ALA A 81 -64.12 -8.98 1.81
C ALA A 81 -63.02 -7.97 1.46
N LYS A 82 -63.37 -6.82 0.85
CA LYS A 82 -62.41 -5.75 0.58
C LYS A 82 -61.86 -5.11 1.84
N LEU A 83 -62.69 -4.91 2.87
CA LEU A 83 -62.26 -4.32 4.14
C LEU A 83 -61.24 -5.20 4.86
N ILE A 84 -61.43 -6.52 4.87
CA ILE A 84 -60.48 -7.46 5.48
C ILE A 84 -59.15 -7.47 4.74
N ILE A 85 -59.17 -7.51 3.40
CA ILE A 85 -57.94 -7.47 2.61
C ILE A 85 -57.21 -6.14 2.82
N HIS A 86 -57.93 -5.02 2.80
CA HIS A 86 -57.35 -3.70 3.05
C HIS A 86 -56.75 -3.59 4.45
N ALA A 87 -57.46 -4.02 5.49
CA ALA A 87 -56.97 -3.98 6.87
C ALA A 87 -55.74 -4.86 7.07
N ARG A 88 -55.71 -6.04 6.44
CA ARG A 88 -54.52 -6.93 6.46
C ARG A 88 -53.33 -6.26 5.78
N ASP A 89 -53.56 -5.64 4.62
CA ASP A 89 -52.51 -4.98 3.86
C ASP A 89 -51.98 -3.74 4.59
N GLU A 90 -52.83 -3.03 5.34
CA GLU A 90 -52.41 -1.94 6.23
C GLU A 90 -51.58 -2.44 7.41
N VAL A 91 -51.89 -3.59 8.02
CA VAL A 91 -51.02 -4.22 9.04
C VAL A 91 -49.65 -4.60 8.45
N MET A 92 -49.62 -5.11 7.21
CA MET A 92 -48.38 -5.39 6.48
C MET A 92 -47.61 -4.11 6.10
N LYS A 93 -48.30 -3.00 5.85
CA LYS A 93 -47.72 -1.71 5.50
C LYS A 93 -47.14 -0.98 6.73
N LEU A 94 -47.84 -0.99 7.87
CA LEU A 94 -47.31 -0.51 9.15
C LEU A 94 -46.05 -1.30 9.55
N ARG A 95 -45.95 -2.59 9.18
CA ARG A 95 -44.70 -3.34 9.27
C ARG A 95 -43.66 -2.89 8.25
N LYS A 96 -43.98 -2.54 7.00
CA LYS A 96 -43.01 -1.93 6.06
C LYS A 96 -42.49 -0.58 6.56
N GLU A 97 -43.28 0.17 7.33
CA GLU A 97 -42.91 1.45 7.94
C GLU A 97 -42.21 1.31 9.32
N GLY A 98 -42.34 0.15 10.00
CA GLY A 98 -41.51 -0.25 11.15
C GLY A 98 -40.26 -1.07 10.75
N ALA A 99 -40.29 -1.71 9.59
CA ALA A 99 -39.19 -2.42 8.92
C ALA A 99 -38.49 -1.55 7.87
N SER A 100 -38.77 -0.24 7.82
CA SER A 100 -37.86 0.76 7.25
C SER A 100 -36.58 0.96 8.08
N SER A 101 -36.41 0.19 9.17
CA SER A 101 -35.12 -0.08 9.80
C SER A 101 -34.41 -1.33 9.23
N LEU A 102 -35.08 -2.14 8.40
CA LEU A 102 -34.61 -3.45 7.89
C LEU A 102 -35.25 -3.74 6.52
N THR A 103 -34.99 -2.88 5.53
CA THR A 103 -34.74 -3.19 4.10
C THR A 103 -34.97 -1.96 3.22
N SER A 104 -34.02 -1.72 2.32
CA SER A 104 -33.94 -0.61 1.35
C SER A 104 -33.39 0.72 1.89
N SER A 105 -32.08 0.70 2.09
CA SER A 105 -31.18 1.76 1.61
C SER A 105 -31.30 1.97 0.09
N THR A 106 -32.50 2.27 -0.42
CA THR A 106 -32.65 2.88 -1.76
C THR A 106 -32.89 4.35 -1.54
N ASN A 107 -31.88 5.15 -1.89
CA ASN A 107 -31.74 6.61 -1.79
C ASN A 107 -30.86 7.14 -0.65
N GLN A 108 -29.95 6.34 -0.11
CA GLN A 108 -28.65 6.89 0.24
C GLN A 108 -27.69 6.41 -0.84
N PRO A 109 -27.12 7.30 -1.69
CA PRO A 109 -26.02 6.88 -2.55
C PRO A 109 -24.97 6.25 -1.65
N GLY A 110 -24.40 5.14 -2.11
CA GLY A 110 -23.26 4.55 -1.44
C GLY A 110 -22.16 5.59 -1.20
N ARG A 111 -21.30 5.36 -0.23
CA ARG A 111 -20.32 6.37 0.18
C ARG A 111 -19.20 6.50 -0.86
N PRO A 112 -18.75 7.72 -1.20
CA PRO A 112 -17.70 7.92 -2.19
C PRO A 112 -16.40 7.22 -1.77
N CYS A 113 -15.76 6.52 -2.70
CA CYS A 113 -14.45 5.92 -2.52
C CYS A 113 -13.60 6.12 -3.77
N LYS A 114 -12.27 6.08 -3.60
CA LYS A 114 -11.33 6.17 -4.72
C LYS A 114 -11.15 4.79 -5.37
N PRO A 115 -10.86 4.72 -6.68
CA PRO A 115 -10.48 3.48 -7.31
C PRO A 115 -9.14 2.98 -6.76
N TYR A 116 -8.93 1.67 -6.87
CA TYR A 116 -7.67 1.03 -6.56
C TYR A 116 -6.54 1.68 -7.38
N PRO A 117 -5.35 1.90 -6.79
CA PRO A 117 -4.24 2.55 -7.49
C PRO A 117 -3.86 1.88 -8.81
N PHE A 118 -3.71 2.69 -9.86
CA PHE A 118 -3.30 2.24 -11.18
C PHE A 118 -1.89 1.68 -11.20
N CYS A 119 -1.70 0.57 -11.93
CA CYS A 119 -0.45 -0.17 -12.09
C CYS A 119 0.21 -0.63 -10.78
N ARG A 120 -0.60 -0.92 -9.76
CA ARG A 120 -0.14 -1.49 -8.49
C ARG A 120 -0.68 -2.89 -8.29
N TYR A 121 0.16 -3.81 -7.83
CA TYR A 121 -0.17 -5.25 -7.72
C TYR A 121 -0.15 -5.77 -6.28
N HIS A 122 0.36 -4.97 -5.33
CA HIS A 122 0.58 -5.39 -3.95
C HIS A 122 0.08 -4.37 -2.90
N ASP A 123 -0.61 -3.31 -3.32
CA ASP A 123 -1.20 -2.33 -2.40
C ASP A 123 -2.33 -2.98 -1.57
N ALA A 124 -2.37 -2.63 -0.29
CA ALA A 124 -3.32 -3.15 0.71
C ALA A 124 -4.75 -2.60 0.56
N ASP A 125 -4.99 -1.79 -0.48
CA ASP A 125 -6.29 -1.17 -0.73
C ASP A 125 -7.36 -2.22 -1.00
N ARG A 126 -8.54 -1.99 -0.41
CA ARG A 126 -9.72 -2.84 -0.53
C ARG A 126 -10.93 -1.94 -0.69
N TYR A 127 -11.91 -2.42 -1.44
CA TYR A 127 -13.19 -1.75 -1.53
C TYR A 127 -14.08 -2.11 -0.36
N MET A 128 -15.09 -1.28 -0.12
CA MET A 128 -16.19 -1.59 0.79
C MET A 128 -17.46 -1.85 0.00
N GLU A 129 -18.20 -2.87 0.39
CA GLU A 129 -19.46 -3.23 -0.25
C GLU A 129 -20.43 -2.04 -0.25
N ASN A 130 -21.03 -1.76 -1.40
CA ASN A 130 -21.93 -0.64 -1.66
C ASN A 130 -21.31 0.76 -1.58
N SER A 131 -19.99 0.91 -1.46
CA SER A 131 -19.34 2.20 -1.73
C SER A 131 -19.49 2.60 -3.22
N ILE A 132 -19.31 3.88 -3.55
CA ILE A 132 -19.42 4.42 -4.92
C ILE A 132 -18.05 4.96 -5.34
N LEU A 133 -17.52 4.49 -6.47
CA LEU A 133 -16.32 5.08 -7.05
C LEU A 133 -16.58 6.55 -7.40
N ASP A 134 -15.76 7.46 -6.86
CA ASP A 134 -15.92 8.91 -6.99
C ASP A 134 -15.37 9.50 -8.30
N ILE A 135 -15.12 8.62 -9.26
CA ILE A 135 -14.63 8.89 -10.59
C ILE A 135 -15.70 8.48 -11.60
N THR A 136 -15.80 9.23 -12.69
CA THR A 136 -16.72 8.93 -13.78
C THR A 136 -15.98 8.21 -14.92
N GLU A 137 -16.68 7.36 -15.66
CA GLU A 137 -16.15 6.82 -16.91
C GLU A 137 -15.78 7.96 -17.86
N SER A 138 -14.56 7.94 -18.38
CA SER A 138 -13.97 9.03 -19.16
C SER A 138 -13.35 8.55 -20.47
N GLY A 139 -13.10 9.49 -21.38
CA GLY A 139 -12.40 9.24 -22.64
C GLY A 139 -10.88 9.47 -22.51
N ALA A 140 -10.19 9.57 -23.65
CA ALA A 140 -8.74 9.79 -23.71
C ALA A 140 -8.32 11.27 -23.50
N SER A 141 -8.94 11.97 -22.54
CA SER A 141 -8.65 13.39 -22.26
C SER A 141 -7.37 13.60 -21.46
N ASP A 142 -7.07 12.68 -20.55
CA ASP A 142 -5.78 12.57 -19.86
C ASP A 142 -5.11 11.29 -20.37
N LEU A 143 -3.85 11.38 -20.81
CA LEU A 143 -3.15 10.23 -21.36
C LEU A 143 -2.51 9.37 -20.27
N ILE A 144 -2.27 9.90 -19.07
CA ILE A 144 -1.53 9.26 -17.98
C ILE A 144 -2.46 8.80 -16.85
N GLU A 145 -3.37 9.65 -16.39
CA GLU A 145 -4.40 9.17 -15.47
C GLU A 145 -5.34 8.21 -16.23
N PRO A 146 -5.64 7.02 -15.67
CA PRO A 146 -6.41 6.02 -16.41
C PRO A 146 -7.84 6.49 -16.67
N CYS A 147 -8.34 6.22 -17.87
CA CYS A 147 -9.78 6.21 -18.10
C CYS A 147 -10.41 4.96 -17.50
N HIS A 148 -11.66 5.04 -17.05
CA HIS A 148 -12.33 3.94 -16.36
C HIS A 148 -13.51 3.43 -17.19
N GLU A 149 -13.72 2.11 -17.17
CA GLU A 149 -14.93 1.47 -17.72
C GLU A 149 -15.50 0.44 -16.74
N TYR A 150 -16.82 0.47 -16.49
CA TYR A 150 -17.49 -0.35 -15.47
C TYR A 150 -18.33 -1.48 -16.07
N LYS A 151 -18.29 -2.63 -15.40
CA LYS A 151 -19.09 -3.82 -15.71
C LYS A 151 -19.60 -4.44 -14.41
N ALA A 152 -20.93 -4.46 -14.22
CA ALA A 152 -21.52 -5.07 -13.01
C ALA A 152 -21.12 -6.54 -12.84
N PHE A 153 -21.11 -7.31 -13.93
CA PHE A 153 -20.59 -8.69 -14.00
C PHE A 153 -21.21 -9.72 -13.02
N ILE A 154 -22.29 -9.38 -12.33
CA ILE A 154 -22.98 -10.24 -11.34
C ILE A 154 -23.93 -11.29 -11.94
N ASN A 155 -24.53 -11.04 -13.11
CA ASN A 155 -25.59 -11.88 -13.70
C ASN A 155 -25.09 -12.79 -14.84
N THR A 156 -23.82 -13.21 -14.81
CA THR A 156 -23.22 -13.99 -15.90
C THR A 156 -23.15 -15.47 -15.53
N THR A 157 -23.64 -16.37 -16.39
CA THR A 157 -23.56 -17.82 -16.15
C THR A 157 -22.11 -18.29 -16.20
N ASP A 158 -21.77 -19.35 -15.44
CA ASP A 158 -20.40 -19.91 -15.40
C ASP A 158 -19.87 -20.25 -16.80
N GLU A 159 -20.75 -20.64 -17.74
CA GLU A 159 -20.40 -20.96 -19.14
C GLU A 159 -19.99 -19.74 -19.98
N THR A 160 -20.54 -18.55 -19.71
CA THR A 160 -20.33 -17.33 -20.51
C THR A 160 -19.46 -16.27 -19.82
N LYS A 161 -19.16 -16.48 -18.54
CA LYS A 161 -18.40 -15.55 -17.70
C LYS A 161 -17.02 -15.22 -18.29
N MET A 162 -16.29 -16.25 -18.70
CA MET A 162 -14.92 -16.08 -19.24
C MET A 162 -14.91 -15.38 -20.59
N SER A 163 -15.81 -15.74 -21.52
CA SER A 163 -15.86 -15.08 -22.82
C SER A 163 -16.25 -13.62 -22.67
N LYS A 164 -17.25 -13.31 -21.83
CA LYS A 164 -17.65 -11.93 -21.57
C LYS A 164 -16.50 -11.13 -20.96
N PHE A 165 -15.80 -11.68 -19.97
CA PHE A 165 -14.61 -11.04 -19.41
C PHE A 165 -13.56 -10.73 -20.48
N THR A 166 -13.17 -11.73 -21.28
CA THR A 166 -12.12 -11.53 -22.29
C THR A 166 -12.57 -10.57 -23.40
N ASP A 167 -13.80 -10.65 -23.87
CA ASP A 167 -14.30 -9.81 -24.97
C ASP A 167 -14.33 -8.34 -24.55
N GLU A 168 -14.78 -8.06 -23.33
CA GLU A 168 -14.81 -6.70 -22.77
C GLU A 168 -13.40 -6.14 -22.55
N VAL A 169 -12.47 -6.95 -22.02
CA VAL A 169 -11.07 -6.54 -21.82
C VAL A 169 -10.39 -6.26 -23.17
N ILE A 170 -10.53 -7.14 -24.17
CA ILE A 170 -9.90 -6.96 -25.47
C ILE A 170 -10.43 -5.71 -26.17
N ARG A 171 -11.75 -5.49 -26.12
CA ARG A 171 -12.38 -4.28 -26.68
C ARG A 171 -11.85 -3.01 -26.03
N PHE A 172 -11.84 -2.96 -24.70
CA PHE A 172 -11.35 -1.82 -23.94
C PHE A 172 -9.85 -1.58 -24.14
N ALA A 173 -9.06 -2.65 -24.13
CA ALA A 173 -7.62 -2.61 -24.36
C ALA A 173 -7.27 -2.03 -25.74
N ALA A 174 -7.88 -2.55 -26.80
CA ALA A 174 -7.65 -2.06 -28.15
C ALA A 174 -8.00 -0.57 -28.26
N ALA A 175 -9.10 -0.14 -27.63
CA ALA A 175 -9.48 1.28 -27.57
C ALA A 175 -8.46 2.15 -26.86
N CYS A 176 -7.98 1.74 -25.69
CA CYS A 176 -6.96 2.46 -24.92
C CYS A 176 -5.65 2.55 -25.70
N MET A 177 -5.20 1.43 -26.29
CA MET A 177 -3.99 1.37 -27.12
C MET A 177 -4.08 2.29 -28.33
N ASN A 178 -5.16 2.22 -29.12
CA ASN A 178 -5.35 3.12 -30.27
C ASN A 178 -5.48 4.59 -29.87
N SER A 179 -6.04 4.87 -28.69
CA SER A 179 -6.20 6.25 -28.19
C SER A 179 -4.97 6.78 -27.45
N ARG A 180 -3.96 5.94 -27.20
CA ARG A 180 -2.73 6.23 -26.43
C ARG A 180 -3.01 6.75 -25.02
N THR A 181 -4.01 6.17 -24.36
CA THR A 181 -4.43 6.55 -23.00
C THR A 181 -4.33 5.36 -22.06
N ASN A 182 -3.87 5.59 -20.84
CA ASN A 182 -4.01 4.59 -19.78
C ASN A 182 -5.49 4.29 -19.53
N GLY A 183 -5.80 3.09 -19.06
CA GLY A 183 -7.16 2.76 -18.67
C GLY A 183 -7.27 1.57 -17.74
N THR A 184 -8.34 1.53 -16.96
CA THR A 184 -8.70 0.41 -16.09
C THR A 184 -10.14 0.00 -16.36
N ILE A 185 -10.35 -1.26 -16.70
CA ILE A 185 -11.69 -1.85 -16.77
C ILE A 185 -11.99 -2.60 -15.47
N HIS A 186 -13.18 -2.36 -14.90
CA HIS A 186 -13.61 -2.87 -13.60
C HIS A 186 -14.79 -3.84 -13.75
N PHE A 187 -14.67 -5.04 -13.19
CA PHE A 187 -15.75 -6.02 -13.10
C PHE A 187 -16.19 -6.20 -11.65
N GLY A 188 -17.50 -6.16 -11.41
CA GLY A 188 -18.07 -6.08 -10.07
C GLY A 188 -18.40 -4.66 -9.64
N ILE A 189 -18.43 -3.71 -10.57
CA ILE A 189 -18.85 -2.33 -10.36
C ILE A 189 -20.14 -2.09 -11.15
N GLY A 190 -21.20 -1.68 -10.44
CA GLY A 190 -22.50 -1.36 -10.98
C GLY A 190 -22.48 -0.05 -11.77
N ASP A 191 -23.37 0.01 -12.76
CA ASP A 191 -23.59 1.18 -13.59
C ASP A 191 -25.09 1.37 -13.87
N GLU A 192 -25.48 2.57 -14.27
CA GLU A 192 -26.85 2.92 -14.63
C GLU A 192 -27.35 2.12 -15.86
N PRO A 193 -28.66 1.80 -15.94
CA PRO A 193 -29.74 2.20 -15.04
C PRO A 193 -29.99 1.22 -13.88
N ASP A 194 -29.39 0.03 -13.90
CA ASP A 194 -29.70 -1.05 -12.94
C ASP A 194 -29.09 -0.80 -11.55
N PHE A 195 -28.01 -0.01 -11.48
CA PHE A 195 -27.29 0.33 -10.25
C PHE A 195 -26.96 1.82 -10.21
N THR A 196 -26.49 2.29 -9.06
CA THR A 196 -25.85 3.61 -8.99
C THR A 196 -24.52 3.56 -9.74
N HIS A 197 -24.24 4.55 -10.60
CA HIS A 197 -22.96 4.65 -11.32
C HIS A 197 -21.79 4.53 -10.35
N GLY A 198 -20.89 3.57 -10.59
CA GLY A 198 -19.70 3.35 -9.78
C GLY A 198 -19.93 2.50 -8.51
N GLN A 199 -21.10 1.89 -8.32
CA GLN A 199 -21.40 1.11 -7.11
C GLN A 199 -20.54 -0.16 -7.00
N VAL A 200 -19.83 -0.34 -5.89
CA VAL A 200 -19.09 -1.57 -5.60
C VAL A 200 -20.07 -2.69 -5.24
N LEU A 201 -20.21 -3.66 -6.15
CA LEU A 201 -21.03 -4.87 -5.99
C LEU A 201 -20.19 -6.07 -5.55
N GLY A 202 -19.01 -6.19 -6.16
CA GLY A 202 -18.11 -7.34 -6.03
C GLY A 202 -18.60 -8.59 -6.77
N VAL A 203 -17.67 -9.49 -7.09
CA VAL A 203 -17.93 -10.77 -7.73
C VAL A 203 -17.18 -11.90 -7.03
N VAL A 204 -17.83 -13.06 -6.92
CA VAL A 204 -17.20 -14.28 -6.40
C VAL A 204 -16.37 -14.91 -7.51
N VAL A 205 -15.08 -15.13 -7.23
CA VAL A 205 -14.10 -15.72 -8.15
C VAL A 205 -13.53 -16.99 -7.54
N LYS A 206 -13.86 -18.14 -8.14
CA LYS A 206 -13.40 -19.46 -7.68
C LYS A 206 -11.96 -19.78 -8.11
N ASP A 207 -11.62 -19.41 -9.34
CA ASP A 207 -10.32 -19.70 -9.96
C ASP A 207 -9.75 -18.41 -10.58
N LYS A 208 -8.78 -17.81 -9.90
CA LYS A 208 -8.11 -16.58 -10.35
C LYS A 208 -7.15 -16.83 -11.52
N GLU A 209 -6.51 -18.00 -11.55
CA GLU A 209 -5.53 -18.37 -12.57
C GLU A 209 -6.19 -18.59 -13.94
N ALA A 210 -7.42 -19.13 -13.94
CA ALA A 210 -8.23 -19.29 -15.14
C ALA A 210 -8.43 -17.95 -15.90
N TYR A 211 -8.69 -16.84 -15.20
CA TYR A 211 -8.85 -15.52 -15.84
C TYR A 211 -7.57 -15.05 -16.51
N ALA A 212 -6.42 -15.18 -15.85
CA ALA A 212 -5.12 -14.78 -16.40
C ALA A 212 -4.77 -15.62 -17.65
N ASN A 213 -4.94 -16.94 -17.57
CA ASN A 213 -4.69 -17.86 -18.68
C ASN A 213 -5.63 -17.61 -19.86
N LYS A 214 -6.93 -17.36 -19.59
CA LYS A 214 -7.89 -17.06 -20.65
C LYS A 214 -7.65 -15.72 -21.30
N LEU A 215 -7.29 -14.70 -20.53
CA LEU A 215 -6.94 -13.39 -21.08
C LEU A 215 -5.75 -13.49 -22.00
N LYS A 216 -4.67 -14.14 -21.58
CA LYS A 216 -3.48 -14.37 -22.43
C LYS A 216 -3.86 -15.07 -23.75
N SER A 217 -4.65 -16.14 -23.67
CA SER A 217 -5.15 -16.83 -24.85
C SER A 217 -6.04 -15.97 -25.75
N ALA A 218 -6.82 -15.04 -25.19
CA ALA A 218 -7.65 -14.13 -25.95
C ALA A 218 -6.82 -13.07 -26.67
N ILE A 219 -5.80 -12.52 -26.01
CA ILE A 219 -4.85 -11.57 -26.62
C ILE A 219 -4.19 -12.21 -27.85
N ASP A 220 -3.72 -13.46 -27.71
CA ASP A 220 -3.08 -14.20 -28.80
C ASP A 220 -4.01 -14.52 -29.97
N GLN A 221 -5.31 -14.58 -29.75
CA GLN A 221 -6.30 -14.91 -30.78
C GLN A 221 -6.89 -13.65 -31.45
N CYS A 222 -7.07 -12.58 -30.68
CA CYS A 222 -7.76 -11.38 -31.14
C CYS A 222 -6.84 -10.36 -31.82
N PHE A 223 -5.58 -10.24 -31.40
CA PHE A 223 -4.64 -9.28 -32.01
C PHE A 223 -3.85 -9.89 -33.18
N GLU A 224 -3.55 -9.06 -34.18
CA GLU A 224 -2.72 -9.47 -35.32
C GLU A 224 -1.33 -9.94 -34.87
N TYR A 225 -0.74 -10.92 -35.58
CA TYR A 225 0.53 -11.55 -35.22
C TYR A 225 1.65 -10.56 -34.86
N LYS A 226 1.80 -9.50 -35.66
CA LYS A 226 2.81 -8.43 -35.44
C LYS A 226 2.58 -7.59 -34.18
N HIS A 227 1.37 -7.57 -33.62
CA HIS A 227 0.99 -6.74 -32.48
C HIS A 227 0.72 -7.56 -31.21
N LYS A 228 0.82 -8.90 -31.25
CA LYS A 228 0.58 -9.76 -30.08
C LYS A 228 1.49 -9.42 -28.91
N GLN A 229 2.79 -9.28 -29.17
CA GLN A 229 3.77 -8.97 -28.11
C GLN A 229 3.47 -7.60 -27.49
N THR A 230 3.22 -6.58 -28.31
CA THR A 230 2.82 -5.25 -27.83
C THR A 230 1.56 -5.33 -26.97
N ALA A 231 0.51 -6.02 -27.43
CA ALA A 231 -0.74 -6.16 -26.68
C ALA A 231 -0.53 -6.92 -25.35
N GLN A 232 0.29 -7.96 -25.33
CA GLN A 232 0.64 -8.68 -24.10
C GLN A 232 1.40 -7.80 -23.09
N THR A 233 2.23 -6.86 -23.55
CA THR A 233 2.94 -5.94 -22.66
C THR A 233 2.04 -4.81 -22.15
N CYS A 234 1.14 -4.30 -23.00
CA CYS A 234 0.22 -3.22 -22.66
C CYS A 234 -0.93 -3.68 -21.76
N ILE A 235 -1.49 -4.87 -21.99
CA ILE A 235 -2.61 -5.43 -21.24
C ILE A 235 -2.05 -6.18 -20.04
N LYS A 236 -2.21 -5.60 -18.85
CA LYS A 236 -1.66 -6.21 -17.64
C LYS A 236 -2.51 -7.39 -17.17
N PRO A 237 -1.94 -8.29 -16.33
CA PRO A 237 -2.72 -9.39 -15.75
C PRO A 237 -3.91 -8.88 -14.92
N PRO A 238 -5.02 -9.64 -14.84
CA PRO A 238 -6.15 -9.26 -14.00
C PRO A 238 -5.75 -9.26 -12.53
N ARG A 239 -6.08 -8.17 -11.82
CA ARG A 239 -6.01 -8.09 -10.36
C ARG A 239 -7.37 -8.34 -9.73
N PHE A 240 -7.36 -8.83 -8.50
CA PHE A 240 -8.56 -9.19 -7.74
C PHE A 240 -8.57 -8.42 -6.42
N VAL A 241 -9.15 -7.22 -6.44
CA VAL A 241 -9.19 -6.31 -5.29
C VAL A 241 -10.27 -6.80 -4.32
N GLY A 242 -9.91 -7.08 -3.07
CA GLY A 242 -10.86 -7.58 -2.08
C GLY A 242 -11.96 -6.58 -1.75
N VAL A 243 -13.17 -7.07 -1.50
CA VAL A 243 -14.29 -6.27 -1.00
C VAL A 243 -14.52 -6.62 0.47
N LEU A 244 -14.62 -5.62 1.34
CA LEU A 244 -14.97 -5.79 2.75
C LEU A 244 -16.48 -5.59 2.94
N ASN A 245 -17.04 -6.28 3.92
CA ASN A 245 -18.40 -6.01 4.38
C ASN A 245 -18.43 -4.66 5.14
N LYS A 246 -19.63 -4.07 5.31
CA LYS A 246 -19.80 -2.76 5.98
C LYS A 246 -19.32 -2.71 7.43
N ASN A 247 -19.23 -3.85 8.10
CA ASN A 247 -18.69 -3.99 9.46
C ASN A 247 -17.18 -4.28 9.49
N MET A 248 -16.45 -4.08 8.39
CA MET A 248 -15.00 -4.34 8.25
C MET A 248 -14.57 -5.81 8.32
N THR A 249 -15.51 -6.76 8.26
CA THR A 249 -15.19 -8.19 8.11
C THR A 249 -14.90 -8.55 6.66
N SER A 250 -14.19 -9.66 6.46
CA SER A 250 -13.79 -10.14 5.14
C SER A 250 -14.98 -10.68 4.34
N SER A 251 -14.99 -10.42 3.03
CA SER A 251 -15.95 -11.01 2.07
C SER A 251 -15.25 -11.99 1.13
N ASP A 252 -16.00 -12.91 0.52
CA ASP A 252 -15.52 -13.76 -0.58
C ASP A 252 -15.56 -13.04 -1.94
N LYS A 253 -16.11 -11.83 -1.97
CA LYS A 253 -16.22 -10.98 -3.16
C LYS A 253 -14.94 -10.21 -3.44
N CYS A 254 -14.68 -10.00 -4.73
CA CYS A 254 -13.61 -9.12 -5.21
C CYS A 254 -14.08 -8.29 -6.41
N VAL A 255 -13.43 -7.17 -6.69
CA VAL A 255 -13.53 -6.46 -7.97
C VAL A 255 -12.37 -6.94 -8.84
N ILE A 256 -12.65 -7.35 -10.08
CA ILE A 256 -11.61 -7.73 -11.04
C ILE A 256 -11.25 -6.48 -11.83
N GLU A 257 -9.98 -6.08 -11.81
CA GLU A 257 -9.51 -4.94 -12.59
C GLU A 257 -8.42 -5.37 -13.57
N VAL A 258 -8.43 -4.78 -14.75
CA VAL A 258 -7.38 -4.97 -15.76
C VAL A 258 -6.90 -3.60 -16.21
N ASP A 259 -5.61 -3.32 -15.95
CA ASP A 259 -4.95 -2.10 -16.39
C ASP A 259 -4.38 -2.23 -17.78
N ILE A 260 -4.51 -1.16 -18.56
CA ILE A 260 -3.97 -1.02 -19.91
C ILE A 260 -2.98 0.13 -19.92
N VAL A 261 -1.73 -0.18 -20.28
CA VAL A 261 -0.62 0.77 -20.32
C VAL A 261 -0.04 0.84 -21.74
N PRO A 262 -0.56 1.73 -22.60
CA PRO A 262 -0.04 1.91 -23.94
C PRO A 262 1.17 2.87 -23.94
N ASP A 263 2.28 2.39 -23.40
CA ASP A 263 3.54 3.14 -23.32
C ASP A 263 4.01 3.62 -24.71
N SER A 264 4.54 4.84 -24.81
CA SER A 264 4.94 5.41 -26.11
C SER A 264 6.02 4.60 -26.81
N THR A 265 6.95 4.00 -26.06
CA THR A 265 8.04 3.18 -26.60
C THR A 265 7.56 1.81 -27.07
N ILE A 266 6.49 1.29 -26.47
CA ILE A 266 5.89 0.00 -26.83
C ILE A 266 4.94 0.18 -28.02
N CYS A 267 4.11 1.22 -27.98
CA CYS A 267 3.05 1.42 -28.96
C CYS A 267 3.52 2.17 -30.22
N GLU A 268 4.48 3.08 -30.09
CA GLU A 268 4.97 3.92 -31.19
C GLU A 268 3.80 4.53 -32.01
N GLU A 269 3.88 4.47 -33.34
CA GLU A 269 2.84 4.90 -34.28
C GLU A 269 1.94 3.73 -34.75
N ASN A 270 1.99 2.56 -34.08
CA ASN A 270 1.26 1.36 -34.51
C ASN A 270 -0.27 1.48 -34.36
N ILE A 271 -1.00 0.71 -35.17
CA ILE A 271 -2.47 0.70 -35.23
C ILE A 271 -2.94 -0.72 -34.87
N TYR A 272 -3.88 -0.82 -33.94
CA TYR A 272 -4.31 -2.10 -33.38
C TYR A 272 -5.72 -2.48 -33.84
N HIS A 273 -5.80 -3.43 -34.76
CA HIS A 273 -7.04 -4.11 -35.12
C HIS A 273 -7.24 -5.38 -34.30
N THR A 274 -8.50 -5.68 -34.00
CA THR A 274 -8.90 -6.95 -33.39
C THR A 274 -9.75 -7.79 -34.33
N LEU A 275 -9.71 -9.12 -34.18
CA LEU A 275 -10.47 -10.07 -34.98
C LEU A 275 -11.68 -10.59 -34.20
N ASN A 276 -12.88 -10.52 -34.78
CA ASN A 276 -14.07 -11.11 -34.18
C ASN A 276 -14.09 -12.63 -34.37
N MET A 277 -13.99 -13.37 -33.27
CA MET A 277 -14.07 -14.84 -33.26
C MET A 277 -15.49 -15.27 -32.85
N GLY A 278 -16.47 -15.09 -33.74
CA GLY A 278 -17.84 -15.55 -33.48
C GLY A 278 -17.86 -17.02 -33.00
N THR A 279 -18.60 -17.29 -31.92
CA THR A 279 -18.75 -18.62 -31.31
C THR A 279 -18.94 -19.70 -32.37
N LYS A 280 -18.02 -20.67 -32.45
CA LYS A 280 -18.19 -21.89 -33.24
C LYS A 280 -19.36 -22.72 -32.69
N LYS A 281 -20.60 -22.39 -33.05
CA LYS A 281 -21.74 -23.29 -32.83
C LYS A 281 -21.54 -24.52 -33.70
N ALA A 282 -21.34 -25.67 -33.04
CA ALA A 282 -21.24 -26.98 -33.64
C ALA A 282 -22.48 -27.27 -34.52
N LYS A 283 -22.35 -27.12 -35.84
CA LYS A 283 -23.34 -27.68 -36.77
C LYS A 283 -23.06 -29.17 -36.94
N LYS A 284 -23.97 -29.96 -36.39
CA LYS A 284 -24.14 -31.40 -36.58
C LYS A 284 -23.97 -31.75 -38.07
N LYS A 285 -23.07 -32.70 -38.37
CA LYS A 285 -22.85 -33.25 -39.72
C LYS A 285 -24.18 -33.75 -40.31
N VAL A 286 -24.64 -33.13 -41.39
CA VAL A 286 -25.46 -33.79 -42.39
C VAL A 286 -24.75 -33.60 -43.72
N LYS A 287 -24.38 -34.72 -44.33
CA LYS A 287 -23.74 -34.79 -45.65
C LYS A 287 -24.72 -34.28 -46.71
N TYR A 288 -24.34 -33.27 -47.49
CA TYR A 288 -24.57 -33.22 -48.94
C TYR A 288 -23.48 -32.35 -49.58
N LYS A 289 -23.01 -32.78 -50.75
CA LYS A 289 -21.83 -32.30 -51.49
C LYS A 289 -22.12 -31.03 -52.30
N GLU A 290 -21.06 -30.20 -52.42
CA GLU A 290 -20.71 -29.25 -53.49
C GLU A 290 -21.72 -28.10 -53.73
N THR A 291 -21.36 -26.81 -53.87
CA THR A 291 -20.10 -26.09 -54.13
C THR A 291 -20.44 -24.62 -53.89
N VAL A 292 -19.75 -23.93 -52.96
CA VAL A 292 -19.39 -22.49 -53.02
C VAL A 292 -18.40 -22.27 -51.85
N GLU A 293 -17.19 -21.84 -52.17
CA GLU A 293 -16.22 -21.30 -51.23
C GLU A 293 -16.80 -20.05 -50.55
N ASN A 294 -17.44 -20.23 -49.40
CA ASN A 294 -17.64 -19.15 -48.45
C ASN A 294 -16.56 -19.28 -47.39
N GLU A 295 -15.39 -18.72 -47.68
CA GLU A 295 -14.45 -18.32 -46.64
C GLU A 295 -15.21 -17.44 -45.64
N THR A 296 -15.37 -17.93 -44.42
CA THR A 296 -15.90 -17.16 -43.29
C THR A 296 -14.96 -15.97 -43.07
N LYS A 297 -15.23 -14.82 -43.70
CA LYS A 297 -14.46 -13.57 -43.52
C LYS A 297 -14.46 -13.20 -42.04
N GLN A 298 -13.32 -13.34 -41.38
CA GLN A 298 -13.06 -12.72 -40.08
C GLN A 298 -13.24 -11.21 -40.25
N SER A 299 -14.21 -10.61 -39.55
CA SER A 299 -14.38 -9.16 -39.57
C SER A 299 -13.30 -8.52 -38.67
N LYS A 300 -12.49 -7.64 -39.27
CA LYS A 300 -11.58 -6.77 -38.52
C LYS A 300 -12.38 -5.69 -37.83
N GLN A 301 -12.02 -5.38 -36.60
CA GLN A 301 -12.62 -4.35 -35.76
C GLN A 301 -11.56 -3.34 -35.36
N PHE A 302 -11.96 -2.08 -35.19
CA PHE A 302 -11.05 -1.00 -34.78
C PHE A 302 -11.69 -0.18 -33.67
N PHE A 303 -11.29 -0.46 -32.43
CA PHE A 303 -11.84 0.20 -31.25
C PHE A 303 -11.05 1.45 -30.90
N VAL A 304 -11.76 2.50 -30.49
CA VAL A 304 -11.21 3.75 -29.93
C VAL A 304 -12.01 4.17 -28.70
N ARG A 305 -11.41 4.97 -27.81
CA ARG A 305 -12.13 5.56 -26.68
C ARG A 305 -12.99 6.72 -27.18
N ASP A 306 -14.28 6.68 -26.85
CA ASP A 306 -15.25 7.70 -27.20
C ASP A 306 -16.15 7.98 -25.98
N GLY A 307 -15.84 9.08 -25.28
CA GLY A 307 -16.36 9.34 -23.93
C GLY A 307 -16.05 8.17 -22.99
N GLY A 308 -17.02 7.81 -22.14
CA GLY A 308 -16.91 6.66 -21.22
C GLY A 308 -16.93 5.28 -21.90
N SER A 309 -17.11 5.20 -23.22
CA SER A 309 -17.29 3.92 -23.94
C SER A 309 -16.17 3.61 -24.93
N SER A 310 -16.09 2.35 -25.36
CA SER A 310 -15.19 1.92 -26.46
C SER A 310 -16.01 1.61 -27.71
N ARG A 311 -15.80 2.38 -28.79
CA ARG A 311 -16.56 2.32 -30.04
C ARG A 311 -15.75 1.71 -31.19
N ASP A 312 -16.38 0.83 -31.97
CA ASP A 312 -15.80 0.25 -33.19
C ASP A 312 -16.03 1.20 -34.38
N LEU A 313 -14.97 1.79 -34.92
CA LEU A 313 -15.07 2.68 -36.09
C LEU A 313 -15.30 1.92 -37.41
N LEU A 314 -15.16 0.58 -37.40
CA LEU A 314 -15.38 -0.27 -38.57
C LEU A 314 -16.74 -1.00 -38.51
N ALA A 315 -17.58 -0.74 -37.50
CA ALA A 315 -18.90 -1.34 -37.41
C ALA A 315 -19.78 -0.96 -38.62
N PRO A 316 -20.53 -1.90 -39.21
CA PRO A 316 -21.40 -1.61 -40.33
C PRO A 316 -22.57 -0.74 -39.88
N VAL A 317 -22.57 0.52 -40.32
CA VAL A 317 -23.67 1.48 -40.15
C VAL A 317 -24.30 1.74 -41.53
N THR A 318 -25.57 2.12 -41.57
CA THR A 318 -26.36 2.35 -42.80
C THR A 318 -25.87 3.49 -43.71
N PHE A 319 -24.72 4.13 -43.43
CA PHE A 319 -24.18 5.29 -44.15
C PHE A 319 -22.66 5.16 -44.39
N ALA A 320 -22.13 5.82 -45.43
CA ALA A 320 -20.71 5.80 -45.83
C ALA A 320 -19.72 6.52 -44.87
N LYS A 321 -20.21 7.07 -43.75
CA LYS A 321 -19.44 7.84 -42.75
C LYS A 321 -18.32 7.10 -41.98
N PRO A 322 -18.38 5.77 -41.72
CA PRO A 322 -17.40 5.08 -40.86
C PRO A 322 -15.98 5.07 -41.40
N MET A 323 -15.82 4.89 -42.72
CA MET A 323 -14.50 4.79 -43.34
C MET A 323 -13.76 6.14 -43.33
N GLU A 324 -14.48 7.25 -43.47
CA GLU A 324 -13.89 8.60 -43.37
C GLU A 324 -13.39 8.92 -41.96
N GLU A 325 -14.17 8.53 -40.94
CA GLU A 325 -13.79 8.73 -39.53
C GLU A 325 -12.58 7.86 -39.16
N TYR A 326 -12.56 6.60 -39.60
CA TYR A 326 -11.41 5.72 -39.46
C TYR A 326 -10.15 6.32 -40.12
N SER A 327 -10.22 6.75 -41.38
CA SER A 327 -9.08 7.37 -42.08
C SER A 327 -8.56 8.60 -41.35
N LYS A 328 -9.45 9.51 -40.92
CA LYS A 328 -9.07 10.70 -40.13
C LYS A 328 -8.39 10.31 -38.81
N PHE A 329 -8.85 9.25 -38.16
CA PHE A 329 -8.24 8.77 -36.93
C PHE A 329 -6.81 8.28 -37.18
N ILE A 330 -6.61 7.47 -38.22
CA ILE A 330 -5.28 6.97 -38.60
C ILE A 330 -4.32 8.11 -38.94
N ASP A 331 -4.77 9.13 -39.68
CA ASP A 331 -3.95 10.29 -40.03
C ASP A 331 -3.47 11.06 -38.77
N SER A 332 -4.23 11.00 -37.66
CA SER A 332 -3.87 11.62 -36.38
C SER A 332 -2.92 10.81 -35.50
N MET A 333 -2.53 9.59 -35.91
CA MET A 333 -1.85 8.64 -35.03
C MET A 333 -0.48 9.13 -34.56
N LYS A 334 0.28 9.75 -35.46
CA LYS A 334 1.60 10.33 -35.17
C LYS A 334 1.53 11.42 -34.09
N GLN A 335 0.54 12.31 -34.20
CA GLN A 335 0.35 13.37 -33.21
C GLN A 335 0.02 12.81 -31.83
N ARG A 336 -0.84 11.79 -31.76
CA ARG A 336 -1.22 11.14 -30.49
C ARG A 336 -0.04 10.42 -29.83
N SER A 337 0.78 9.72 -30.63
CA SER A 337 2.00 9.07 -30.13
C SER A 337 2.96 10.08 -29.53
N GLN A 338 3.14 11.23 -30.20
CA GLN A 338 3.96 12.33 -29.69
C GLN A 338 3.40 12.93 -28.39
N LEU A 339 2.10 13.21 -28.32
CA LEU A 339 1.46 13.73 -27.10
C LEU A 339 1.58 12.77 -25.92
N ARG A 340 1.45 11.46 -26.17
CA ARG A 340 1.65 10.43 -25.15
C ARG A 340 3.08 10.43 -24.62
N LYS A 341 4.07 10.45 -25.51
CA LYS A 341 5.48 10.54 -25.13
C LYS A 341 5.78 11.79 -24.30
N GLU A 342 5.27 12.95 -24.71
CA GLU A 342 5.44 14.20 -23.95
C GLU A 342 4.76 14.16 -22.58
N ALA A 343 3.61 13.49 -22.47
CA ALA A 343 2.94 13.30 -21.19
C ALA A 343 3.74 12.38 -20.26
N GLU A 344 4.27 11.26 -20.76
CA GLU A 344 5.15 10.35 -20.00
C GLU A 344 6.40 11.07 -19.47
N GLU A 345 7.08 11.83 -20.34
CA GLU A 345 8.28 12.59 -19.98
C GLU A 345 8.00 13.67 -18.91
N LYS A 346 6.83 14.31 -18.94
CA LYS A 346 6.38 15.25 -17.90
C LYS A 346 6.15 14.54 -16.57
N HIS A 347 5.57 13.34 -16.60
CA HIS A 347 5.24 12.53 -15.43
C HIS A 347 6.40 11.70 -14.85
N LEU A 348 7.57 11.65 -15.50
CA LEU A 348 8.77 11.05 -14.91
C LEU A 348 9.06 11.69 -13.54
N SER A 349 9.22 10.86 -12.52
CA SER A 349 9.50 11.33 -11.17
C SER A 349 10.91 11.93 -11.06
N VAL A 350 11.03 12.94 -10.20
CA VAL A 350 12.31 13.39 -9.65
C VAL A 350 12.54 12.62 -8.35
N ILE A 351 13.80 12.36 -7.97
CA ILE A 351 14.13 11.88 -6.62
C ILE A 351 13.50 12.85 -5.62
N LYS A 352 12.39 12.45 -5.00
CA LYS A 352 11.70 13.19 -3.95
C LYS A 352 12.63 13.28 -2.74
N SER A 353 13.03 14.49 -2.38
CA SER A 353 13.71 14.75 -1.12
C SER A 353 12.66 14.79 0.00
N SER A 354 12.28 13.63 0.54
CA SER A 354 11.50 13.58 1.77
C SER A 354 12.34 14.08 2.95
N THR A 355 11.68 14.52 4.03
CA THR A 355 12.34 14.73 5.35
C THR A 355 11.65 13.90 6.44
N GLN A 356 10.71 13.02 6.05
CA GLN A 356 9.83 12.34 7.00
C GLN A 356 10.52 11.25 7.81
N GLY A 357 11.59 10.62 7.32
CA GLY A 357 12.39 9.67 8.12
C GLY A 357 13.04 10.32 9.34
N SER A 358 13.66 11.47 9.13
CA SER A 358 14.22 12.28 10.22
C SER A 358 13.14 12.82 11.17
N ARG A 359 11.98 13.18 10.61
CA ARG A 359 10.82 13.65 11.40
C ARG A 359 10.23 12.54 12.27
N LEU A 360 10.02 11.35 11.71
CA LEU A 360 9.56 10.16 12.42
C LEU A 360 10.48 9.87 13.61
N SER A 361 11.79 9.88 13.36
CA SER A 361 12.80 9.67 14.39
C SER A 361 12.65 10.67 15.55
N LYS A 362 12.51 11.97 15.26
CA LYS A 362 12.30 12.99 16.30
C LYS A 362 10.96 12.84 17.04
N MET A 363 9.89 12.51 16.30
CA MET A 363 8.55 12.40 16.87
C MET A 363 8.41 11.21 17.80
N ILE A 364 8.98 10.05 17.43
CA ILE A 364 8.83 8.82 18.21
C ILE A 364 9.75 8.80 19.44
N THR A 365 10.89 9.51 19.41
CA THR A 365 11.79 9.64 20.55
C THR A 365 11.48 10.84 21.45
N GLY A 366 10.55 11.71 21.03
CA GLY A 366 10.30 13.01 21.66
C GLY A 366 11.53 13.92 21.66
N GLY A 367 12.31 13.88 20.58
CA GLY A 367 13.47 14.75 20.34
C GLY A 367 14.80 14.22 20.83
N SER A 368 14.85 13.05 21.48
CA SER A 368 16.11 12.41 21.84
C SER A 368 16.75 11.65 20.67
N PHE A 369 18.02 11.27 20.81
CA PHE A 369 18.79 10.61 19.75
C PHE A 369 18.51 9.11 19.58
N SER A 370 17.83 8.46 20.54
CA SER A 370 17.56 7.02 20.49
C SER A 370 16.30 6.66 21.28
N LEU A 371 15.69 5.52 20.95
CA LEU A 371 14.53 5.00 21.68
C LEU A 371 14.91 4.56 23.10
N ASP A 372 16.16 4.11 23.33
CA ASP A 372 16.64 3.72 24.66
C ASP A 372 16.60 4.89 25.67
N LYS A 373 16.62 6.13 25.17
CA LYS A 373 16.58 7.37 25.95
C LYS A 373 15.43 8.26 25.51
N SER A 374 14.32 7.66 25.06
CA SER A 374 13.14 8.38 24.59
C SER A 374 12.54 9.26 25.69
N HIS A 375 11.91 10.37 25.28
CA HIS A 375 11.01 11.12 26.16
C HIS A 375 9.72 10.35 26.45
N PHE A 376 9.35 9.39 25.61
CA PHE A 376 8.18 8.55 25.84
C PHE A 376 8.60 7.23 26.46
N GLU A 377 7.97 6.88 27.58
CA GLU A 377 8.16 5.62 28.30
C GLU A 377 7.18 4.55 27.83
N GLN A 378 6.02 4.97 27.31
CA GLN A 378 4.90 4.10 26.97
C GLN A 378 4.29 4.51 25.63
N TYR A 379 3.70 3.53 24.94
CA TYR A 379 3.09 3.72 23.63
C TYR A 379 1.68 3.13 23.63
N VAL A 380 0.74 3.85 23.02
CA VAL A 380 -0.62 3.38 22.74
C VAL A 380 -0.80 3.35 21.23
N ILE A 381 -1.16 2.20 20.67
CA ILE A 381 -1.38 2.06 19.23
C ILE A 381 -2.87 2.11 18.96
N VAL A 382 -3.28 2.85 17.94
CA VAL A 382 -4.63 2.84 17.38
C VAL A 382 -4.54 2.38 15.95
N THR A 383 -5.25 1.31 15.59
CA THR A 383 -5.04 0.61 14.32
C THR A 383 -6.35 0.15 13.70
N ASN A 384 -6.41 0.12 12.37
CA ASN A 384 -7.51 -0.47 11.61
C ASN A 384 -7.08 -1.76 10.91
N LYS A 385 -7.97 -2.33 10.09
CA LYS A 385 -7.75 -3.60 9.39
C LYS A 385 -6.50 -3.54 8.53
N ALA A 386 -5.53 -4.41 8.83
CA ALA A 386 -4.34 -4.61 8.03
C ALA A 386 -4.56 -5.65 6.92
N HIS A 387 -3.75 -5.58 5.88
CA HIS A 387 -3.64 -6.62 4.87
C HIS A 387 -2.44 -7.51 5.20
N SER A 388 -2.50 -8.80 4.84
CA SER A 388 -1.46 -9.76 5.22
C SER A 388 -0.08 -9.43 4.66
N SER A 389 0.00 -8.80 3.48
CA SER A 389 1.27 -8.32 2.90
C SER A 389 1.97 -7.24 3.74
N GLN A 390 1.26 -6.59 4.67
CA GLN A 390 1.84 -5.56 5.53
C GLN A 390 2.50 -6.15 6.78
N PHE A 391 2.31 -7.44 7.06
CA PHE A 391 2.77 -8.06 8.31
C PHE A 391 4.29 -8.18 8.41
N ASP A 392 4.99 -8.25 7.27
CA ASP A 392 6.45 -8.32 7.23
C ASP A 392 7.11 -7.04 7.81
N SER A 393 6.38 -5.93 7.87
CA SER A 393 6.84 -4.64 8.38
C SER A 393 6.39 -4.33 9.82
N LEU A 394 6.11 -5.34 10.64
CA LEU A 394 5.58 -5.17 12.01
C LEU A 394 6.62 -5.24 13.13
N GLY A 395 7.89 -5.51 12.81
CA GLY A 395 8.95 -5.67 13.82
C GLY A 395 9.04 -4.49 14.79
N PHE A 396 8.75 -3.27 14.32
CA PHE A 396 8.76 -2.07 15.16
C PHE A 396 7.68 -2.09 16.26
N LEU A 397 6.50 -2.68 16.02
CA LEU A 397 5.45 -2.75 17.04
C LEU A 397 5.88 -3.63 18.20
N VAL A 398 6.53 -4.76 17.90
CA VAL A 398 7.07 -5.69 18.91
C VAL A 398 8.13 -4.99 19.75
N GLU A 399 9.06 -4.28 19.11
CA GLU A 399 10.15 -3.59 19.79
C GLU A 399 9.69 -2.33 20.56
N LEU A 400 8.62 -1.65 20.13
CA LEU A 400 7.98 -0.57 20.89
C LEU A 400 7.31 -1.09 22.18
N ASN A 401 6.91 -2.36 22.21
CA ASN A 401 6.23 -3.01 23.33
C ASN A 401 5.07 -2.16 23.89
N PRO A 402 4.01 -1.91 23.08
CA PRO A 402 2.96 -0.99 23.44
C PRO A 402 2.21 -1.45 24.70
N THR A 403 1.81 -0.48 25.50
CA THR A 403 1.00 -0.71 26.71
C THR A 403 -0.42 -1.11 26.34
N ALA A 404 -0.98 -0.46 25.31
CA ALA A 404 -2.29 -0.78 24.79
C ALA A 404 -2.35 -0.67 23.26
N VAL A 405 -3.15 -1.52 22.64
CA VAL A 405 -3.51 -1.49 21.23
C VAL A 405 -5.03 -1.42 21.13
N LEU A 406 -5.55 -0.32 20.56
CA LEU A 406 -6.96 -0.15 20.23
C LEU A 406 -7.14 -0.58 18.77
N ASP A 407 -7.64 -1.80 18.60
CA ASP A 407 -7.75 -2.46 17.31
C ASP A 407 -9.19 -2.46 16.79
N PHE A 408 -9.39 -1.85 15.63
CA PHE A 408 -10.69 -1.74 14.97
C PHE A 408 -10.95 -2.86 13.97
N ASP A 409 -10.03 -3.82 13.80
CA ASP A 409 -10.26 -5.03 13.01
C ASP A 409 -10.98 -6.11 13.84
N PRO A 410 -12.27 -6.41 13.56
CA PRO A 410 -12.99 -7.45 14.29
C PRO A 410 -12.47 -8.87 14.00
N GLU A 411 -11.62 -9.05 12.99
CA GLU A 411 -11.03 -10.34 12.64
C GLU A 411 -9.56 -10.47 13.07
N SER A 412 -9.07 -9.52 13.87
CA SER A 412 -7.65 -9.44 14.22
C SER A 412 -7.11 -10.70 14.90
N ALA A 413 -7.95 -11.35 15.73
CA ALA A 413 -7.61 -12.59 16.43
C ALA A 413 -7.50 -13.83 15.52
N LYS A 414 -8.17 -13.81 14.36
CA LYS A 414 -8.19 -14.98 13.45
C LYS A 414 -7.07 -14.93 12.44
N HIS A 415 -6.90 -13.79 11.77
CA HIS A 415 -5.96 -13.63 10.66
C HIS A 415 -5.47 -12.18 10.49
N GLY A 416 -5.60 -11.35 11.54
CA GLY A 416 -5.14 -9.97 11.51
C GLY A 416 -3.94 -9.72 12.42
N LEU A 417 -3.81 -8.46 12.85
CA LEU A 417 -2.61 -7.95 13.50
C LEU A 417 -2.36 -8.61 14.87
N GLN A 418 -3.41 -8.86 15.65
CA GLN A 418 -3.31 -9.47 16.98
C GLN A 418 -2.74 -10.88 16.90
N SER A 419 -3.27 -11.70 15.99
CA SER A 419 -2.83 -13.08 15.79
C SER A 419 -1.35 -13.15 15.38
N HIS A 420 -0.88 -12.19 14.59
CA HIS A 420 0.52 -12.09 14.21
C HIS A 420 1.42 -11.61 15.36
N PHE A 421 0.97 -10.60 16.11
CA PHE A 421 1.72 -10.03 17.24
C PHE A 421 1.87 -11.02 18.41
N GLU A 422 0.82 -11.79 18.71
CA GLU A 422 0.81 -12.76 19.82
C GLU A 422 1.86 -13.87 19.66
N GLN A 423 2.28 -14.17 18.43
CA GLN A 423 3.36 -15.12 18.15
C GLN A 423 4.72 -14.65 18.66
N GLN A 424 4.89 -13.35 18.87
CA GLN A 424 6.16 -12.71 19.22
C GLN A 424 6.13 -12.04 20.61
N SER A 425 4.95 -11.73 21.14
CA SER A 425 4.80 -11.00 22.41
C SER A 425 3.51 -11.38 23.15
N ALA A 426 3.53 -11.31 24.48
CA ALA A 426 2.38 -11.67 25.29
C ALA A 426 1.25 -10.63 25.19
N VAL A 427 0.06 -11.10 24.88
CA VAL A 427 -1.14 -10.26 24.72
C VAL A 427 -2.16 -10.56 25.82
N SER A 428 -2.93 -9.56 26.23
CA SER A 428 -4.16 -9.74 27.00
C SER A 428 -5.30 -9.09 26.24
N VAL A 429 -6.28 -9.90 25.85
CA VAL A 429 -7.38 -9.50 24.99
C VAL A 429 -8.53 -8.96 25.84
N HIS A 430 -9.12 -7.84 25.41
CA HIS A 430 -10.13 -7.11 26.14
C HIS A 430 -11.26 -6.58 25.25
N LEU A 431 -12.44 -6.48 25.83
CA LEU A 431 -13.55 -5.69 25.30
C LEU A 431 -13.57 -4.29 25.93
N PRO A 432 -13.95 -3.24 25.17
CA PRO A 432 -13.99 -1.86 25.68
C PRO A 432 -14.77 -1.69 26.99
N ALA A 433 -15.89 -2.42 27.17
CA ALA A 433 -16.72 -2.34 28.36
C ALA A 433 -15.98 -2.67 29.68
N GLN A 434 -14.88 -3.43 29.60
CA GLN A 434 -14.07 -3.81 30.76
C GLN A 434 -13.26 -2.64 31.35
N TYR A 435 -13.13 -1.53 30.62
CA TYR A 435 -12.41 -0.33 31.07
C TYR A 435 -13.27 0.66 31.85
N LYS A 436 -14.58 0.41 31.95
CA LYS A 436 -15.49 1.28 32.67
C LYS A 436 -15.12 1.34 34.14
N ILE A 437 -14.90 2.56 34.64
CA ILE A 437 -14.49 2.80 36.03
C ILE A 437 -15.66 2.50 36.97
N THR A 438 -15.64 1.30 37.55
CA THR A 438 -16.65 0.81 38.51
C THR A 438 -16.08 0.55 39.91
N GLU A 439 -14.75 0.53 40.02
CA GLU A 439 -14.00 0.24 41.25
C GLU A 439 -12.70 1.07 41.27
N ARG A 440 -11.75 0.77 42.17
CA ARG A 440 -10.47 1.48 42.23
C ARG A 440 -9.64 1.20 40.98
N ILE A 441 -8.89 2.19 40.54
CA ILE A 441 -8.16 2.13 39.26
C ILE A 441 -7.06 1.08 39.28
N GLU A 442 -6.42 0.89 40.44
CA GLU A 442 -5.41 -0.15 40.64
C GLU A 442 -6.00 -1.56 40.48
N ASP A 443 -7.24 -1.76 40.95
CA ASP A 443 -7.93 -3.04 40.84
C ASP A 443 -8.28 -3.36 39.39
N ILE A 444 -8.79 -2.36 38.64
CA ILE A 444 -9.07 -2.47 37.21
C ILE A 444 -7.77 -2.74 36.44
N ALA A 445 -6.71 -1.95 36.68
CA ALA A 445 -5.42 -2.12 36.01
C ALA A 445 -4.81 -3.50 36.27
N HIS A 446 -4.97 -4.04 37.47
CA HIS A 446 -4.54 -5.40 37.81
C HIS A 446 -5.38 -6.47 37.09
N LYS A 447 -6.71 -6.31 37.02
CA LYS A 447 -7.60 -7.21 36.27
C LYS A 447 -7.29 -7.22 34.77
N LEU A 448 -7.00 -6.05 34.20
CA LEU A 448 -6.61 -5.87 32.80
C LEU A 448 -5.16 -6.25 32.52
N LYS A 449 -4.33 -6.53 33.55
CA LYS A 449 -2.90 -6.87 33.40
C LYS A 449 -2.08 -5.83 32.61
N LEU A 450 -2.48 -4.57 32.66
CA LEU A 450 -1.99 -3.45 31.84
C LEU A 450 -0.47 -3.24 31.85
N THR A 451 0.23 -3.65 32.91
CA THR A 451 1.68 -3.48 33.06
C THR A 451 2.49 -4.74 32.82
N ARG A 452 1.84 -5.88 32.56
CA ARG A 452 2.51 -7.19 32.36
C ARG A 452 2.57 -7.60 30.90
N ASN A 453 1.47 -7.38 30.18
CA ASN A 453 1.27 -7.78 28.79
C ASN A 453 0.78 -6.59 27.98
N THR A 454 0.92 -6.64 26.66
CA THR A 454 0.25 -5.67 25.79
C THR A 454 -1.26 -5.86 25.89
N SER A 455 -1.96 -4.82 26.30
CA SER A 455 -3.40 -4.82 26.42
C SER A 455 -4.05 -4.59 25.04
N TRP A 456 -4.76 -5.59 24.51
CA TRP A 456 -5.32 -5.56 23.16
C TRP A 456 -6.83 -5.42 23.21
N VAL A 457 -7.34 -4.26 22.79
CA VAL A 457 -8.75 -3.89 22.91
C VAL A 457 -9.43 -4.01 21.55
N PHE A 458 -10.38 -4.94 21.42
CA PHE A 458 -11.17 -5.12 20.20
C PHE A 458 -12.29 -4.08 20.14
N CYS A 459 -11.98 -2.95 19.50
CA CYS A 459 -12.82 -1.75 19.50
C CYS A 459 -14.08 -1.87 18.63
N ASN A 460 -14.12 -2.86 17.73
CA ASN A 460 -15.31 -3.22 16.96
C ASN A 460 -15.84 -4.61 17.32
N GLY A 461 -15.54 -5.17 18.51
CA GLY A 461 -15.96 -6.52 18.86
C GLY A 461 -15.28 -7.59 18.00
N GLY A 462 -15.96 -8.71 17.77
CA GLY A 462 -15.44 -9.89 17.06
C GLY A 462 -14.86 -10.98 17.96
N ILE A 463 -14.99 -10.81 19.29
CA ILE A 463 -14.58 -11.74 20.33
C ILE A 463 -15.70 -11.87 21.38
N GLU A 464 -15.67 -12.94 22.18
CA GLU A 464 -16.58 -13.15 23.33
C GLU A 464 -18.08 -12.89 23.00
N ASP A 465 -18.53 -13.39 21.84
CA ASP A 465 -19.91 -13.25 21.32
C ASP A 465 -20.36 -11.80 21.02
N GLU A 466 -19.49 -10.80 21.16
CA GLU A 466 -19.79 -9.41 20.77
C GLU A 466 -19.66 -9.24 19.25
N ALA A 467 -20.79 -9.07 18.56
CA ALA A 467 -20.81 -8.87 17.12
C ALA A 467 -20.21 -7.51 16.72
N PRO A 468 -19.55 -7.45 15.54
CA PRO A 468 -19.09 -6.18 14.98
C PRO A 468 -20.25 -5.35 14.44
N SER A 469 -20.14 -4.04 14.63
CA SER A 469 -21.13 -3.07 14.14
C SER A 469 -20.73 -2.57 12.75
N ASP A 470 -21.74 -2.27 11.94
CA ASP A 470 -21.56 -1.46 10.73
C ASP A 470 -21.10 -0.05 11.11
N ILE A 471 -20.35 0.61 10.22
CA ILE A 471 -19.80 1.96 10.45
C ILE A 471 -20.89 2.96 10.87
N ASP A 472 -22.07 2.87 10.29
CA ASP A 472 -23.21 3.74 10.56
C ASP A 472 -23.76 3.61 12.00
N GLN A 473 -23.62 2.42 12.61
CA GLN A 473 -24.18 2.10 13.93
C GLN A 473 -23.11 2.10 15.02
N TRP A 474 -21.83 1.97 14.64
CA TRP A 474 -20.71 1.82 15.57
C TRP A 474 -20.66 2.90 16.65
N LEU A 475 -20.91 4.16 16.29
CA LEU A 475 -20.88 5.27 17.24
C LEU A 475 -21.95 5.12 18.34
N MET A 476 -23.12 4.60 17.99
CA MET A 476 -24.22 4.36 18.94
C MET A 476 -23.94 3.12 19.80
N ASP A 477 -23.45 2.04 19.18
CA ASP A 477 -23.27 0.75 19.84
C ASP A 477 -22.04 0.72 20.76
N LYS A 478 -20.91 1.28 20.29
CA LYS A 478 -19.59 1.06 20.89
C LYS A 478 -18.89 2.37 21.28
N GLY A 479 -19.29 3.52 20.74
CA GLY A 479 -18.60 4.79 20.94
C GLY A 479 -18.46 5.22 22.40
N ALA A 480 -19.46 4.95 23.25
CA ALA A 480 -19.37 5.25 24.69
C ALA A 480 -18.28 4.43 25.39
N SER A 481 -18.22 3.12 25.13
CA SER A 481 -17.22 2.23 25.72
C SER A 481 -15.81 2.58 25.28
N ILE A 482 -15.61 3.06 24.04
CA ILE A 482 -14.29 3.54 23.60
C ILE A 482 -13.87 4.81 24.33
N ARG A 483 -14.80 5.74 24.59
CA ARG A 483 -14.49 6.91 25.42
C ARG A 483 -14.08 6.50 26.83
N ASP A 484 -14.70 5.46 27.40
CA ASP A 484 -14.28 4.91 28.70
C ASP A 484 -12.85 4.35 28.66
N VAL A 485 -12.48 3.61 27.60
CA VAL A 485 -11.10 3.12 27.39
C VAL A 485 -10.10 4.28 27.34
N ILE A 486 -10.37 5.28 26.50
CA ILE A 486 -9.46 6.41 26.29
C ILE A 486 -9.34 7.25 27.57
N SER A 487 -10.47 7.52 28.23
CA SER A 487 -10.50 8.26 29.49
C SER A 487 -9.71 7.52 30.56
N PHE A 488 -9.86 6.20 30.69
CA PHE A 488 -9.10 5.36 31.61
C PHE A 488 -7.59 5.42 31.34
N LEU A 489 -7.17 5.24 30.08
CA LEU A 489 -5.76 5.27 29.69
C LEU A 489 -5.13 6.65 29.92
N CYS A 490 -5.85 7.73 29.67
CA CYS A 490 -5.33 9.10 29.81
C CYS A 490 -5.27 9.61 31.25
N ARG A 491 -5.69 8.82 32.24
CA ARG A 491 -5.56 9.20 33.64
C ARG A 491 -4.11 9.19 34.10
N LYS A 492 -3.75 10.16 34.93
CA LYS A 492 -2.38 10.34 35.45
C LYS A 492 -1.87 9.16 36.29
N ASP A 493 -2.78 8.40 36.91
CA ASP A 493 -2.49 7.20 37.70
C ASP A 493 -2.37 5.93 36.83
N VAL A 494 -2.68 6.01 35.53
CA VAL A 494 -2.55 4.90 34.57
C VAL A 494 -1.38 5.17 33.60
N LEU A 495 -1.45 6.22 32.79
CA LEU A 495 -0.37 6.66 31.91
C LEU A 495 0.06 8.09 32.28
N PRO A 496 1.34 8.34 32.61
CA PRO A 496 1.79 9.67 32.99
C PRO A 496 1.70 10.64 31.81
N ASN A 497 0.90 11.71 31.96
CA ASN A 497 0.72 12.73 30.93
C ASN A 497 2.09 13.27 30.43
N LYS A 498 2.23 13.48 29.12
CA LYS A 498 3.45 13.84 28.39
C LYS A 498 4.55 12.76 28.33
N ARG A 499 4.43 11.64 29.05
CA ARG A 499 5.40 10.53 29.01
C ARG A 499 4.96 9.35 28.15
N PHE A 500 3.81 9.42 27.50
CA PHE A 500 3.38 8.41 26.53
C PHE A 500 2.99 9.02 25.17
N LEU A 501 3.11 8.23 24.11
CA LEU A 501 2.78 8.61 22.74
C LEU A 501 1.63 7.74 22.21
N VAL A 502 0.61 8.37 21.64
CA VAL A 502 -0.47 7.70 20.92
C VAL A 502 -0.11 7.66 19.44
N ILE A 503 -0.03 6.48 18.85
CA ILE A 503 0.34 6.27 17.45
C ILE A 503 -0.86 5.70 16.70
N PHE A 504 -1.44 6.50 15.81
CA PHE A 504 -2.42 6.04 14.83
C PHE A 504 -1.69 5.41 13.66
N VAL A 505 -1.84 4.11 13.47
CA VAL A 505 -1.30 3.38 12.32
C VAL A 505 -2.46 3.01 11.41
N LEU A 506 -2.54 3.70 10.27
CA LEU A 506 -3.60 3.54 9.28
C LEU A 506 -3.12 2.57 8.21
N TRP A 507 -3.46 1.29 8.36
CA TRP A 507 -3.14 0.24 7.40
C TRP A 507 -4.04 0.27 6.16
N SER A 508 -5.26 0.77 6.33
CA SER A 508 -6.22 1.03 5.26
C SER A 508 -6.64 2.50 5.26
N THR A 509 -6.97 3.04 4.09
CA THR A 509 -7.43 4.42 3.93
C THR A 509 -8.74 4.64 4.70
N VAL A 510 -8.78 5.73 5.49
CA VAL A 510 -9.99 6.19 6.18
C VAL A 510 -10.61 7.31 5.33
N SER A 511 -11.84 7.12 4.88
CA SER A 511 -12.51 8.01 3.90
C SER A 511 -13.76 8.68 4.45
N GLU A 512 -14.18 8.35 5.67
CA GLU A 512 -15.51 8.71 6.16
C GLU A 512 -15.46 9.54 7.45
N LYS A 513 -16.30 10.58 7.53
CA LYS A 513 -16.38 11.47 8.71
C LYS A 513 -16.88 10.79 9.98
N ILE A 514 -17.68 9.73 9.83
CA ILE A 514 -18.21 8.95 10.95
C ILE A 514 -17.36 7.72 11.26
N ASP A 515 -16.21 7.56 10.59
CA ASP A 515 -15.34 6.42 10.82
C ASP A 515 -14.93 6.33 12.30
N PRO A 516 -14.93 5.13 12.91
CA PRO A 516 -14.55 4.94 14.30
C PRO A 516 -13.19 5.53 14.69
N LEU A 517 -12.21 5.54 13.77
CA LEU A 517 -10.89 6.11 14.02
C LEU A 517 -10.94 7.65 14.13
N VAL A 518 -11.81 8.31 13.37
CA VAL A 518 -11.99 9.77 13.43
C VAL A 518 -12.54 10.18 14.81
N GLU A 519 -13.52 9.45 15.33
CA GLU A 519 -14.06 9.67 16.68
C GLU A 519 -13.01 9.38 17.78
N THR A 520 -12.25 8.31 17.60
CA THR A 520 -11.16 7.91 18.52
C THR A 520 -10.07 8.97 18.57
N PHE A 521 -9.66 9.51 17.42
CA PHE A 521 -8.72 10.63 17.33
C PHE A 521 -9.27 11.86 18.07
N SER A 522 -10.52 12.24 17.78
CA SER A 522 -11.16 13.39 18.44
C SER A 522 -11.16 13.24 19.97
N THR A 523 -11.43 12.03 20.46
CA THR A 523 -11.44 11.74 21.91
C THR A 523 -10.05 11.85 22.52
N PHE A 524 -9.02 11.23 21.92
CA PHE A 524 -7.64 11.39 22.40
C PHE A 524 -7.18 12.85 22.36
N TRP A 525 -7.49 13.58 21.30
CA TRP A 525 -7.15 15.00 21.18
C TRP A 525 -7.76 15.85 22.31
N GLN A 526 -9.02 15.58 22.67
CA GLN A 526 -9.71 16.25 23.78
C GLN A 526 -9.09 15.91 25.14
N GLU A 527 -8.83 14.63 25.42
CA GLU A 527 -8.25 14.16 26.68
C GLU A 527 -6.79 14.65 26.87
N LEU A 528 -6.00 14.62 25.80
CA LEU A 528 -4.59 15.06 25.81
C LEU A 528 -4.45 16.59 25.74
N ARG A 529 -5.49 17.32 25.35
CA ARG A 529 -5.53 18.78 25.19
C ARG A 529 -4.45 19.31 24.23
N GLY A 530 -4.19 18.56 23.16
CA GLY A 530 -3.18 18.91 22.17
C GLY A 530 -2.79 17.73 21.29
N THR A 531 -1.95 17.99 20.29
CA THR A 531 -1.50 16.99 19.30
C THR A 531 -0.06 16.53 19.53
N GLU A 532 0.65 17.10 20.51
CA GLU A 532 2.07 16.82 20.77
C GLU A 532 2.36 15.35 21.15
N GLN A 533 1.36 14.66 21.71
CA GLN A 533 1.41 13.25 22.08
C GLN A 533 0.73 12.33 21.04
N ILE A 534 0.39 12.83 19.84
CA ILE A 534 -0.26 12.03 18.80
C ILE A 534 0.63 11.96 17.56
N LEU A 535 0.92 10.77 17.06
CA LEU A 535 1.62 10.52 15.80
C LEU A 535 0.69 9.73 14.88
N CYS A 536 0.54 10.15 13.62
CA CYS A 536 -0.23 9.42 12.62
C CYS A 536 0.71 8.87 11.54
N ILE A 537 0.55 7.61 11.18
CA ILE A 537 1.35 6.92 10.16
C ILE A 537 0.41 6.28 9.15
N CYS A 538 0.60 6.60 7.88
CA CYS A 538 0.07 5.88 6.73
C CYS A 538 1.20 5.76 5.69
N ASP A 539 0.99 5.04 4.59
CA ASP A 539 2.05 4.72 3.63
C ASP A 539 1.88 5.42 2.27
N ASN A 540 0.90 6.34 2.16
CA ASN A 540 0.63 7.04 0.91
C ASN A 540 -0.08 8.39 1.10
N GLU A 541 0.14 9.27 0.12
CA GLU A 541 -0.35 10.66 0.11
C GLU A 541 -1.88 10.77 0.00
N LYS A 542 -2.55 9.81 -0.66
CA LYS A 542 -4.01 9.78 -0.77
C LYS A 542 -4.65 9.52 0.59
N ALA A 543 -4.17 8.50 1.30
CA ALA A 543 -4.62 8.17 2.65
C ALA A 543 -4.34 9.32 3.63
N PHE A 544 -3.17 9.96 3.55
CA PHE A 544 -2.86 11.15 4.33
C PHE A 544 -3.82 12.31 4.05
N THR A 545 -4.06 12.62 2.78
CA THR A 545 -4.94 13.74 2.41
C THR A 545 -6.35 13.52 2.95
N SER A 546 -6.90 12.31 2.74
CA SER A 546 -8.19 11.91 3.30
C SER A 546 -8.22 12.05 4.82
N TRP A 547 -7.25 11.46 5.52
CA TRP A 547 -7.17 11.53 6.98
C TRP A 547 -7.06 12.98 7.50
N LYS A 548 -6.17 13.77 6.90
CA LYS A 548 -5.96 15.18 7.25
C LYS A 548 -7.23 15.99 7.08
N ASP A 549 -7.91 15.84 5.94
CA ASP A 549 -9.14 16.59 5.63
C ASP A 549 -10.31 16.17 6.56
N LEU A 550 -10.40 14.88 6.92
CA LEU A 550 -11.39 14.39 7.88
C LEU A 550 -11.17 14.95 9.28
N ILE A 551 -9.92 14.94 9.77
CA ILE A 551 -9.58 15.51 11.08
C ILE A 551 -9.73 17.02 11.10
N GLU A 552 -9.35 17.72 10.02
CA GLU A 552 -9.56 19.16 9.88
C GLU A 552 -11.06 19.49 9.91
N ALA A 553 -11.89 18.74 9.19
CA ALA A 553 -13.34 18.92 9.19
C ALA A 553 -14.01 18.61 10.54
N ARG A 554 -13.51 17.61 11.29
CA ARG A 554 -14.08 17.18 12.58
C ARG A 554 -13.60 18.03 13.76
N CYS A 555 -12.31 18.36 13.80
CA CYS A 555 -11.64 18.95 14.95
C CYS A 555 -11.18 20.40 14.71
N GLY A 556 -11.16 20.89 13.47
CA GLY A 556 -10.70 22.24 13.13
C GLY A 556 -9.19 22.45 13.32
N ILE A 557 -8.39 21.39 13.24
CA ILE A 557 -6.94 21.42 13.49
C ILE A 557 -6.16 20.87 12.30
N ASN A 558 -4.95 21.39 12.10
CA ASN A 558 -4.02 20.88 11.10
C ASN A 558 -3.06 19.86 11.72
N ILE A 559 -3.20 18.60 11.33
CA ILE A 559 -2.36 17.49 11.79
C ILE A 559 -1.21 17.14 10.83
N SER A 560 -0.99 17.89 9.75
CA SER A 560 0.15 17.69 8.83
C SER A 560 1.49 17.73 9.58
N GLY A 561 1.52 18.49 10.69
CA GLY A 561 2.53 18.54 11.74
C GLY A 561 2.94 17.19 12.35
N ARG A 562 2.02 16.22 12.28
CA ARG A 562 2.01 15.00 13.09
C ARG A 562 1.81 13.73 12.26
N CYS A 563 1.84 13.83 10.93
CA CYS A 563 1.66 12.69 10.02
C CYS A 563 2.98 12.28 9.34
N ILE A 564 3.14 10.98 9.15
CA ILE A 564 4.13 10.32 8.29
C ILE A 564 3.36 9.54 7.23
N TYR A 565 3.64 9.82 5.95
CA TYR A 565 2.90 9.30 4.78
C TYR A 565 3.74 9.15 3.50
N GLU A 566 4.96 9.69 3.51
CA GLU A 566 5.90 9.54 2.39
C GLU A 566 6.79 8.31 2.52
N LEU A 567 6.75 7.66 3.68
CA LEU A 567 7.50 6.43 3.96
C LEU A 567 6.55 5.24 3.79
N ASN A 568 7.02 4.19 3.12
CA ASN A 568 6.31 2.91 3.17
C ASN A 568 6.51 2.23 4.55
N PHE A 569 5.75 1.18 4.85
CA PHE A 569 5.83 0.52 6.16
C PHE A 569 7.18 -0.17 6.41
N ALA A 570 7.90 -0.62 5.38
CA ALA A 570 9.26 -1.17 5.54
C ALA A 570 10.25 -0.08 5.97
N GLU A 571 10.14 1.13 5.43
CA GLU A 571 10.91 2.30 5.83
C GLU A 571 10.54 2.77 7.24
N VAL A 572 9.26 2.78 7.60
CA VAL A 572 8.82 3.08 8.98
C VAL A 572 9.43 2.07 9.95
N ASN A 573 9.31 0.78 9.63
CA ASN A 573 9.84 -0.31 10.42
C ASN A 573 11.36 -0.19 10.60
N GLY A 574 12.12 -0.11 9.51
CA GLY A 574 13.58 0.01 9.54
C GLY A 574 14.06 1.27 10.26
N THR A 575 13.38 2.40 10.07
CA THR A 575 13.70 3.66 10.75
C THR A 575 13.54 3.51 12.27
N ILE A 576 12.39 3.01 12.74
CA ILE A 576 12.12 2.85 14.18
C ILE A 576 13.07 1.81 14.80
N LEU A 577 13.26 0.66 14.15
CA LEU A 577 14.18 -0.39 14.62
C LEU A 577 15.61 0.14 14.75
N SER A 578 16.05 1.00 13.83
CA SER A 578 17.39 1.58 13.86
C SER A 578 17.60 2.61 14.99
N LEU A 579 16.57 2.99 15.74
CA LEU A 579 16.70 3.92 16.88
C LEU A 579 17.01 3.18 18.19
N LEU A 580 16.88 1.85 18.22
CA LEU A 580 17.22 1.02 19.38
C LEU A 580 18.67 0.58 19.32
N SER A 581 19.41 0.77 20.42
CA SER A 581 20.84 0.42 20.50
C SER A 581 21.11 -1.06 20.23
N LYS A 582 20.29 -1.95 20.79
CA LYS A 582 20.37 -3.40 20.57
C LYS A 582 20.28 -3.75 19.08
N ASN A 583 19.28 -3.20 18.40
CA ASN A 583 19.01 -3.50 16.99
C ASN A 583 20.07 -2.88 16.06
N ARG A 584 20.57 -1.68 16.36
CA ARG A 584 21.70 -1.06 15.63
C ARG A 584 22.96 -1.92 15.63
N ARG A 585 23.19 -2.69 16.69
CA ARG A 585 24.37 -3.56 16.80
C ARG A 585 24.20 -4.91 16.13
N SER A 586 22.97 -5.46 16.14
CA SER A 586 22.70 -6.81 15.64
C SER A 586 22.22 -6.87 14.19
N ASN A 587 21.65 -5.77 13.69
CA ASN A 587 21.02 -5.68 12.37
C ASN A 587 21.77 -4.67 11.48
N ARG A 588 21.52 -4.74 10.18
CA ARG A 588 22.15 -3.88 9.18
C ARG A 588 21.08 -3.06 8.48
N PHE A 589 21.31 -1.77 8.30
CA PHE A 589 20.33 -0.85 7.72
C PHE A 589 20.86 -0.16 6.47
N LEU A 590 20.04 -0.13 5.42
CA LEU A 590 20.30 0.65 4.21
C LEU A 590 19.65 2.03 4.31
N PRO A 591 20.25 3.05 3.67
CA PRO A 591 19.63 4.36 3.59
C PRO A 591 18.41 4.34 2.65
N CYS A 592 17.41 5.13 3.05
CA CYS A 592 16.25 5.48 2.25
C CYS A 592 16.06 7.03 2.24
N GLY A 593 15.10 7.52 1.46
CA GLY A 593 14.92 8.96 1.25
C GLY A 593 14.58 9.73 2.53
N GLY A 594 15.23 10.87 2.77
CA GLY A 594 14.86 11.76 3.89
C GLY A 594 15.28 11.31 5.29
N GLY A 595 16.35 10.52 5.36
CA GLY A 595 16.88 9.96 6.60
C GLY A 595 16.09 8.77 7.12
N SER A 596 15.19 8.20 6.32
CA SER A 596 14.58 6.90 6.62
C SER A 596 15.59 5.78 6.36
N ARG A 597 15.29 4.60 6.89
CA ARG A 597 16.13 3.42 6.77
C ARG A 597 15.28 2.17 6.57
N VAL A 598 15.83 1.18 5.87
CA VAL A 598 15.23 -0.15 5.74
C VAL A 598 16.17 -1.22 6.28
N LEU A 599 15.60 -2.29 6.82
CA LEU A 599 16.35 -3.43 7.34
C LEU A 599 16.89 -4.24 6.16
N LEU A 600 18.20 -4.45 6.08
CA LEU A 600 18.78 -5.37 5.12
C LEU A 600 18.70 -6.80 5.66
N GLU A 601 17.79 -7.60 5.11
CA GLU A 601 17.63 -8.98 5.53
C GLU A 601 18.87 -9.82 5.22
N LYS A 602 19.28 -10.67 6.17
CA LYS A 602 20.45 -11.56 6.02
C LYS A 602 20.35 -12.46 4.78
N LYS A 603 19.15 -12.90 4.42
CA LYS A 603 18.93 -13.74 3.24
C LYS A 603 19.24 -12.97 1.95
N VAL A 604 18.79 -11.71 1.88
CA VAL A 604 19.03 -10.85 0.72
C VAL A 604 20.48 -10.41 0.66
N GLU A 605 21.09 -10.02 1.78
CA GLU A 605 22.52 -9.70 1.86
C GLU A 605 23.40 -10.84 1.33
N ARG A 606 23.09 -12.08 1.71
CA ARG A 606 23.81 -13.27 1.21
C ARG A 606 23.63 -13.51 -0.29
N SER A 607 22.53 -13.05 -0.87
CA SER A 607 22.30 -13.13 -2.32
C SER A 607 23.04 -12.05 -3.12
N LEU A 608 23.49 -10.97 -2.46
CA LEU A 608 24.34 -9.94 -3.04
C LEU A 608 25.82 -10.35 -2.93
N ASN A 609 26.14 -11.57 -3.37
CA ASN A 609 27.43 -12.22 -3.13
C ASN A 609 28.61 -11.61 -3.91
N THR A 610 28.36 -10.84 -4.98
CA THR A 610 29.40 -10.11 -5.75
C THR A 610 29.71 -8.75 -5.13
N LEU A 611 28.86 -8.28 -4.21
CA LEU A 611 28.91 -6.94 -3.63
C LEU A 611 29.30 -6.99 -2.15
N GLU A 612 30.16 -6.06 -1.74
CA GLU A 612 30.34 -5.69 -0.34
C GLU A 612 29.50 -4.44 -0.05
N VAL A 613 28.30 -4.65 0.47
CA VAL A 613 27.36 -3.57 0.77
C VAL A 613 27.79 -2.81 2.03
N LEU A 614 27.89 -1.49 1.93
CA LEU A 614 28.20 -0.59 3.03
C LEU A 614 26.89 -0.04 3.64
N CYS A 615 26.58 -0.47 4.86
CA CYS A 615 25.37 -0.03 5.56
C CYS A 615 25.58 1.26 6.35
N VAL A 616 24.48 1.97 6.67
CA VAL A 616 24.53 3.25 7.41
C VAL A 616 25.19 3.07 8.78
N ASN A 617 24.86 1.98 9.45
CA ASN A 617 25.34 1.62 10.79
C ASN A 617 26.58 0.71 10.77
N GLN A 618 27.35 0.72 9.67
CA GLN A 618 28.60 -0.03 9.59
C GLN A 618 29.50 0.31 10.80
N CYS A 619 30.09 -0.72 11.41
CA CYS A 619 30.96 -0.63 12.59
C CYS A 619 30.28 -0.34 13.95
N GLU A 620 28.98 -0.06 14.03
CA GLU A 620 28.30 0.28 15.31
C GLU A 620 28.22 -0.90 16.32
N GLY A 621 28.49 -2.13 15.90
CA GLY A 621 28.53 -3.34 16.74
C GLY A 621 29.76 -3.47 17.66
N GLY A 622 30.85 -2.76 17.33
CA GLY A 622 32.05 -2.60 18.16
C GLY A 622 32.68 -3.89 18.70
N ASP A 623 33.53 -4.54 17.88
CA ASP A 623 34.32 -5.72 18.31
C ASP A 623 35.74 -5.74 17.73
N GLU A 624 36.22 -4.59 17.27
CA GLU A 624 37.50 -4.50 16.57
C GLU A 624 38.46 -3.55 17.28
N ASP A 625 39.71 -3.98 17.43
CA ASP A 625 40.74 -3.22 18.12
C ASP A 625 41.20 -2.05 17.25
N ARG A 626 40.92 -0.82 17.74
CA ARG A 626 41.29 0.43 17.09
C ARG A 626 42.78 0.50 16.79
N ILE A 627 43.63 0.10 17.74
CA ILE A 627 45.09 0.19 17.60
C ILE A 627 45.51 -0.73 16.45
N VAL A 628 45.05 -1.98 16.45
CA VAL A 628 45.42 -2.96 15.41
C VAL A 628 44.99 -2.50 14.01
N LYS A 629 43.77 -1.98 13.85
CA LYS A 629 43.28 -1.48 12.54
C LYS A 629 44.02 -0.23 12.07
N GLU A 630 44.33 0.68 12.98
CA GLU A 630 45.13 1.87 12.67
C GLU A 630 46.57 1.50 12.29
N GLU A 631 47.24 0.65 13.07
CA GLU A 631 48.60 0.21 12.79
C GLU A 631 48.69 -0.49 11.43
N ASN A 632 47.76 -1.38 11.11
CA ASN A 632 47.74 -2.07 9.82
C ASN A 632 47.64 -1.07 8.65
N PHE A 633 46.74 -0.09 8.77
CA PHE A 633 46.59 0.95 7.75
C PHE A 633 47.87 1.79 7.59
N TYR A 634 48.43 2.30 8.69
CA TYR A 634 49.61 3.18 8.63
C TYR A 634 50.89 2.45 8.19
N ARG A 635 50.98 1.12 8.39
CA ARG A 635 52.05 0.28 7.83
C ARG A 635 51.94 0.08 6.31
N GLY A 636 50.83 0.48 5.68
CA GLY A 636 50.60 0.36 4.24
C GLY A 636 49.52 -0.65 3.84
N GLY A 637 48.77 -1.20 4.81
CA GLY A 637 47.62 -2.06 4.54
C GLY A 637 46.44 -1.30 3.91
N LYS A 638 45.51 -2.04 3.29
CA LYS A 638 44.27 -1.47 2.73
C LYS A 638 43.45 -0.83 3.84
N VAL A 639 42.87 0.35 3.55
CA VAL A 639 41.96 1.01 4.50
C VAL A 639 40.74 0.15 4.76
N SER A 640 40.24 0.16 5.99
CA SER A 640 38.99 -0.50 6.35
C SER A 640 37.95 0.52 6.80
N TRP A 641 36.66 0.14 6.76
CA TRP A 641 35.56 0.98 7.26
C TRP A 641 35.77 1.42 8.72
N TRP A 642 36.43 0.58 9.53
CA TRP A 642 36.79 0.90 10.91
C TRP A 642 37.70 2.12 11.02
N ASN A 643 38.63 2.33 10.09
CA ASN A 643 39.52 3.49 10.12
C ASN A 643 38.73 4.80 10.01
N PHE A 644 37.69 4.85 9.18
CA PHE A 644 36.79 5.99 9.10
C PHE A 644 35.91 6.11 10.35
N TYR A 645 35.30 5.00 10.79
CA TYR A 645 34.46 4.98 11.99
C TYR A 645 35.18 5.52 13.24
N PHE A 646 36.42 5.09 13.48
CA PHE A 646 37.20 5.55 14.63
C PHE A 646 37.53 7.04 14.57
N SER A 647 37.73 7.59 13.37
CA SER A 647 38.00 9.01 13.17
C SER A 647 36.78 9.91 13.39
N GLU A 648 35.57 9.36 13.30
CA GLU A 648 34.30 10.06 13.58
C GLU A 648 33.92 10.01 15.07
N GLN A 649 34.62 9.23 15.91
CA GLN A 649 34.29 9.12 17.34
C GLN A 649 34.63 10.42 18.11
N PRO A 650 33.85 10.77 19.15
CA PRO A 650 34.14 11.93 19.98
C PRO A 650 35.56 11.88 20.56
N GLY A 651 36.32 12.96 20.35
CA GLY A 651 37.70 13.09 20.85
C GLY A 651 38.78 12.50 19.93
N SER A 652 38.42 11.87 18.81
CA SER A 652 39.37 11.47 17.76
C SER A 652 39.74 12.64 16.86
N THR A 653 40.93 12.60 16.27
CA THR A 653 41.26 13.50 15.15
C THR A 653 40.47 13.08 13.90
N PRO A 654 39.96 14.03 13.09
CA PRO A 654 39.33 13.70 11.82
C PRO A 654 40.26 12.94 10.86
N PHE A 655 39.66 12.11 10.00
CA PHE A 655 40.40 11.46 8.91
C PHE A 655 40.96 12.50 7.94
N ILE A 656 42.20 12.33 7.48
CA ILE A 656 42.82 13.24 6.53
C ILE A 656 42.13 13.07 5.17
N LYS A 657 41.49 14.14 4.70
CA LYS A 657 40.88 14.21 3.37
C LYS A 657 41.91 14.65 2.34
N ARG A 658 41.90 14.02 1.16
CA ARG A 658 42.65 14.54 0.01
C ARG A 658 41.95 15.77 -0.55
N ASP A 659 42.67 16.73 -1.13
CA ASP A 659 42.10 18.00 -1.61
C ASP A 659 40.92 17.85 -2.58
N GLN A 660 40.95 16.81 -3.41
CA GLN A 660 39.89 16.54 -4.39
C GLN A 660 38.59 16.04 -3.75
N PHE A 661 38.60 15.65 -2.47
CA PHE A 661 37.42 15.13 -1.78
C PHE A 661 36.25 16.11 -1.84
N ASP A 662 36.48 17.38 -1.47
CA ASP A 662 35.40 18.37 -1.43
C ASP A 662 34.91 18.72 -2.84
N TYR A 663 35.78 18.70 -3.86
CA TYR A 663 35.38 18.87 -5.26
C TYR A 663 34.51 17.71 -5.77
N ILE A 664 34.89 16.47 -5.43
CA ILE A 664 34.10 15.26 -5.77
C ILE A 664 32.71 15.34 -5.14
N MET A 665 32.65 15.65 -3.84
CA MET A 665 31.41 15.63 -3.07
C MET A 665 30.45 16.76 -3.45
N ASN A 666 30.97 17.96 -3.72
CA ASN A 666 30.17 19.16 -3.92
C ASN A 666 29.93 19.53 -5.39
N THR A 667 30.70 18.96 -6.33
CA THR A 667 30.60 19.29 -7.76
C THR A 667 30.38 18.04 -8.61
N VAL A 668 31.33 17.11 -8.63
CA VAL A 668 31.30 15.96 -9.56
C VAL A 668 30.09 15.06 -9.33
N ILE A 669 29.84 14.65 -8.10
CA ILE A 669 28.73 13.73 -7.78
C ILE A 669 27.37 14.38 -8.05
N PRO A 670 27.09 15.63 -7.59
CA PRO A 670 25.86 16.32 -7.95
C PRO A 670 25.62 16.46 -9.46
N ASP A 671 26.65 16.84 -10.22
CA ASP A 671 26.54 17.01 -11.67
C ASP A 671 26.20 15.70 -12.38
N LEU A 672 26.91 14.62 -12.03
CA LEU A 672 26.63 13.29 -12.58
C LEU A 672 25.25 12.77 -12.21
N CYS A 673 24.80 13.00 -10.98
CA CYS A 673 23.46 12.60 -10.54
C CYS A 673 22.35 13.34 -11.31
N SER A 674 22.61 14.54 -11.81
CA SER A 674 21.63 15.32 -12.59
C SER A 674 21.41 14.82 -14.02
N LEU A 675 22.26 13.91 -14.51
CA LEU A 675 22.19 13.38 -15.87
C LEU A 675 20.99 12.43 -16.03
N ARG A 676 20.33 12.51 -17.19
CA ARG A 676 19.21 11.64 -17.58
C ARG A 676 19.68 10.30 -18.15
N LYS A 677 20.55 9.60 -17.43
CA LYS A 677 21.03 8.26 -17.77
C LYS A 677 20.77 7.33 -16.59
N ALA A 678 20.43 6.07 -16.83
CA ALA A 678 20.21 5.12 -15.74
C ALA A 678 21.50 4.88 -14.93
N CYS A 679 22.63 4.74 -15.64
CA CYS A 679 23.94 4.51 -15.06
C CYS A 679 24.95 5.57 -15.57
N VAL A 680 25.68 6.19 -14.65
CA VAL A 680 26.71 7.20 -14.96
C VAL A 680 28.06 6.78 -14.40
N LEU A 681 29.13 7.14 -15.10
CA LEU A 681 30.50 6.79 -14.74
C LEU A 681 31.22 8.00 -14.13
N PHE A 682 31.92 7.77 -13.03
CA PHE A 682 32.88 8.68 -12.42
C PHE A 682 34.25 7.99 -12.35
N ASN A 683 35.25 8.54 -13.04
CA ASN A 683 36.60 8.00 -13.03
C ASN A 683 37.46 8.74 -11.99
N LEU A 684 37.98 8.00 -11.01
CA LEU A 684 39.03 8.44 -10.11
C LEU A 684 40.36 7.80 -10.54
N ILE A 685 41.13 8.55 -11.33
CA ILE A 685 42.42 8.09 -11.86
C ILE A 685 43.51 8.51 -10.89
N HIS A 686 44.35 7.57 -10.47
CA HIS A 686 45.34 7.88 -9.45
C HIS A 686 46.68 7.18 -9.67
N VAL A 687 47.76 7.81 -9.19
CA VAL A 687 49.09 7.17 -9.17
C VAL A 687 49.23 6.21 -7.98
N PRO A 688 50.10 5.19 -8.04
CA PRO A 688 50.35 4.30 -6.90
C PRO A 688 50.85 5.07 -5.67
N GLY A 689 50.36 4.71 -4.48
CA GLY A 689 50.82 5.27 -3.21
C GLY A 689 50.22 6.63 -2.81
N CYS A 690 49.36 7.25 -3.64
CA CYS A 690 48.71 8.53 -3.31
C CYS A 690 47.44 8.41 -2.46
N GLY A 691 46.98 7.19 -2.15
CA GLY A 691 45.72 7.00 -1.40
C GLY A 691 44.44 7.18 -2.23
N GLY A 692 44.48 6.96 -3.55
CA GLY A 692 43.30 6.99 -4.43
C GLY A 692 42.17 6.06 -3.98
N THR A 693 42.46 4.77 -3.76
CA THR A 693 41.53 3.81 -3.15
C THR A 693 40.97 4.30 -1.82
N THR A 694 41.81 4.89 -0.97
CA THR A 694 41.36 5.44 0.33
C THR A 694 40.39 6.59 0.14
N LEU A 695 40.62 7.46 -0.84
CA LEU A 695 39.68 8.53 -1.17
C LEU A 695 38.37 7.98 -1.71
N ALA A 696 38.42 7.00 -2.63
CA ALA A 696 37.23 6.35 -3.17
C ALA A 696 36.38 5.73 -2.06
N MET A 697 37.00 4.98 -1.14
CA MET A 697 36.30 4.43 0.03
C MET A 697 35.79 5.54 0.96
N HIS A 698 36.53 6.63 1.17
CA HIS A 698 36.07 7.76 1.99
C HIS A 698 34.83 8.42 1.36
N THR A 699 34.77 8.54 0.03
CA THR A 699 33.59 9.03 -0.70
C THR A 699 32.37 8.15 -0.43
N LEU A 700 32.51 6.81 -0.50
CA LEU A 700 31.45 5.88 -0.14
C LEU A 700 31.03 6.03 1.33
N TRP A 701 32.01 6.11 2.24
CA TRP A 701 31.76 6.29 3.67
C TRP A 701 30.96 7.57 3.94
N ALA A 702 31.35 8.69 3.34
CA ALA A 702 30.69 9.98 3.53
C ALA A 702 29.31 10.08 2.86
N LEU A 703 28.99 9.18 1.92
CA LEU A 703 27.72 9.15 1.20
C LEU A 703 26.80 8.02 1.61
N ARG A 704 27.21 7.15 2.55
CA ARG A 704 26.47 5.95 2.97
C ARG A 704 25.06 6.21 3.52
N ASP A 705 24.75 7.44 3.92
CA ASP A 705 23.44 7.89 4.40
C ASP A 705 22.55 8.44 3.27
N ARG A 706 23.13 8.71 2.09
CA ARG A 706 22.48 9.32 0.92
C ARG A 706 22.47 8.41 -0.31
N PHE A 707 23.33 7.41 -0.36
CA PHE A 707 23.48 6.44 -1.44
C PHE A 707 23.52 5.02 -0.85
N ARG A 708 22.97 4.06 -1.58
CA ARG A 708 23.21 2.64 -1.30
C ARG A 708 24.60 2.29 -1.81
N CYS A 709 25.59 2.34 -0.93
CA CYS A 709 27.00 2.15 -1.29
C CYS A 709 27.36 0.66 -1.31
N ALA A 710 28.15 0.26 -2.32
CA ALA A 710 28.72 -1.07 -2.39
C ALA A 710 30.10 -1.05 -3.06
N VAL A 711 30.94 -2.03 -2.75
CA VAL A 711 32.21 -2.29 -3.44
C VAL A 711 32.11 -3.61 -4.20
N LEU A 712 32.56 -3.65 -5.44
CA LEU A 712 32.69 -4.90 -6.20
C LEU A 712 33.77 -5.78 -5.56
N ARG A 713 33.43 -7.03 -5.18
CA ARG A 713 34.35 -7.92 -4.47
C ARG A 713 35.43 -8.52 -5.34
N ASP A 714 35.08 -8.94 -6.55
CA ASP A 714 35.95 -9.63 -7.48
C ASP A 714 35.81 -9.01 -8.87
N SER A 715 36.94 -8.59 -9.45
CA SER A 715 36.98 -8.02 -10.80
C SER A 715 36.73 -9.04 -11.92
N ASN A 716 36.70 -10.33 -11.59
CA ASN A 716 36.36 -11.43 -12.50
C ASN A 716 34.93 -11.95 -12.31
N ALA A 717 34.11 -11.31 -11.48
CA ALA A 717 32.70 -11.66 -11.33
C ALA A 717 31.95 -11.56 -12.68
N ASP A 718 30.91 -12.37 -12.86
CA ASP A 718 30.05 -12.26 -14.04
C ASP A 718 29.31 -10.93 -14.02
N PHE A 719 29.60 -10.06 -14.99
CA PHE A 719 29.00 -8.71 -15.06
C PHE A 719 27.48 -8.74 -15.23
N ALA A 720 26.90 -9.81 -15.79
CA ALA A 720 25.46 -9.96 -15.82
C ALA A 720 24.89 -10.18 -14.41
N GLU A 721 25.56 -10.99 -13.59
CA GLU A 721 25.21 -11.20 -12.18
C GLU A 721 25.44 -9.94 -11.34
N VAL A 722 26.53 -9.21 -11.58
CA VAL A 722 26.79 -7.92 -10.91
C VAL A 722 25.69 -6.91 -11.26
N ALA A 723 25.31 -6.79 -12.53
CA ALA A 723 24.24 -5.89 -12.96
C ALA A 723 22.90 -6.23 -12.29
N ASP A 724 22.53 -7.51 -12.23
CA ASP A 724 21.34 -7.99 -11.51
C ASP A 724 21.39 -7.61 -10.02
N GLN A 725 22.51 -7.85 -9.34
CA GLN A 725 22.67 -7.54 -7.92
C GLN A 725 22.66 -6.03 -7.63
N VAL A 726 23.23 -5.21 -8.52
CA VAL A 726 23.19 -3.74 -8.42
C VAL A 726 21.75 -3.24 -8.56
N VAL A 727 21.01 -3.73 -9.55
CA VAL A 727 19.60 -3.37 -9.73
C VAL A 727 18.75 -3.86 -8.55
N LYS A 728 19.03 -5.06 -8.03
CA LYS A 728 18.39 -5.59 -6.83
C LYS A 728 18.66 -4.71 -5.61
N LEU A 729 19.89 -4.23 -5.43
CA LEU A 729 20.22 -3.28 -4.35
C LEU A 729 19.52 -1.93 -4.57
N LEU A 730 19.38 -1.46 -5.81
CA LEU A 730 18.66 -0.23 -6.15
C LEU A 730 17.16 -0.33 -5.83
N THR A 731 16.53 -1.49 -6.09
CA THR A 731 15.08 -1.70 -5.94
C THR A 731 14.66 -2.32 -4.61
N TYR A 732 15.61 -2.70 -3.75
CA TYR A 732 15.33 -3.31 -2.45
C TYR A 732 14.32 -2.51 -1.61
N ASP A 733 13.26 -3.17 -1.14
CA ASP A 733 12.12 -2.62 -0.37
C ASP A 733 11.39 -1.42 -1.03
N HIS A 734 11.54 -1.27 -2.35
CA HIS A 734 10.88 -0.24 -3.16
C HIS A 734 10.25 -0.87 -4.41
N GLU A 735 9.24 -1.72 -4.23
CA GLU A 735 8.59 -2.36 -5.38
C GLU A 735 7.85 -1.35 -6.28
N GLU A 736 7.23 -0.29 -5.73
CA GLU A 736 6.33 0.55 -6.55
C GLU A 736 6.35 2.08 -6.26
N LYS A 737 6.97 2.56 -5.16
CA LYS A 737 6.95 3.99 -4.78
C LYS A 737 8.34 4.64 -4.90
N LEU A 738 8.49 5.53 -5.87
CA LEU A 738 9.57 6.52 -5.94
C LEU A 738 9.46 7.46 -4.72
N PRO A 739 10.56 7.83 -4.04
CA PRO A 739 11.92 8.03 -4.56
C PRO A 739 12.87 6.84 -4.37
N ARG A 740 13.73 6.60 -5.36
CA ARG A 740 14.84 5.64 -5.29
C ARG A 740 16.09 6.31 -4.74
N VAL A 741 16.72 5.68 -3.74
CA VAL A 741 18.08 6.05 -3.32
C VAL A 741 19.07 5.45 -4.32
N PRO A 742 19.88 6.28 -5.00
CA PRO A 742 20.81 5.79 -6.01
C PRO A 742 21.86 4.86 -5.40
N VAL A 743 22.34 3.92 -6.22
CA VAL A 743 23.46 3.04 -5.87
C VAL A 743 24.77 3.73 -6.23
N LEU A 744 25.73 3.72 -5.31
CA LEU A 744 27.11 4.11 -5.57
C LEU A 744 27.97 2.85 -5.50
N LEU A 745 28.38 2.34 -6.68
CA LEU A 745 29.21 1.16 -6.79
C LEU A 745 30.66 1.57 -7.03
N MET A 746 31.56 1.16 -6.13
CA MET A 746 33.00 1.31 -6.31
C MET A 746 33.62 0.10 -6.98
N ILE A 747 34.49 0.37 -7.94
CA ILE A 747 35.36 -0.59 -8.63
C ILE A 747 36.81 -0.15 -8.36
N ASP A 748 37.64 -1.00 -7.77
CA ASP A 748 38.98 -0.63 -7.24
C ASP A 748 40.15 -1.29 -7.98
N ASP A 749 39.87 -2.28 -8.84
CA ASP A 749 40.89 -3.19 -9.40
C ASP A 749 40.61 -3.56 -10.88
N PHE A 750 40.06 -2.63 -11.66
CA PHE A 750 39.97 -2.82 -13.11
C PHE A 750 41.19 -2.19 -13.77
N ASP A 751 41.95 -3.00 -14.50
CA ASP A 751 43.08 -2.55 -15.31
C ASP A 751 42.66 -2.15 -16.74
N ASP A 752 41.37 -2.34 -17.07
CA ASP A 752 40.83 -2.19 -18.42
C ASP A 752 39.52 -1.39 -18.40
N MET A 753 39.52 -0.27 -19.13
CA MET A 753 38.34 0.59 -19.29
C MET A 753 37.21 -0.06 -20.09
N GLU A 754 37.51 -1.00 -21.00
CA GLU A 754 36.47 -1.71 -21.78
C GLU A 754 35.55 -2.48 -20.84
N LYS A 755 36.11 -3.14 -19.81
CA LYS A 755 35.33 -3.86 -18.80
C LYS A 755 34.38 -2.94 -18.02
N VAL A 756 34.81 -1.71 -17.73
CA VAL A 756 33.96 -0.73 -17.02
C VAL A 756 32.78 -0.32 -17.89
N VAL A 757 33.02 -0.10 -19.18
CA VAL A 757 31.98 0.26 -20.17
C VAL A 757 31.00 -0.90 -20.36
N ASP A 758 31.50 -2.14 -20.45
CA ASP A 758 30.65 -3.34 -20.57
C ASP A 758 29.73 -3.50 -19.36
N LEU A 759 30.27 -3.35 -18.15
CA LEU A 759 29.47 -3.39 -16.92
C LEU A 759 28.43 -2.26 -16.88
N GLN A 760 28.80 -1.04 -17.29
CA GLN A 760 27.87 0.09 -17.38
C GLN A 760 26.69 -0.24 -18.30
N GLN A 761 26.96 -0.77 -19.50
CA GLN A 761 25.93 -1.14 -20.47
C GLN A 761 25.02 -2.26 -19.96
N LEU A 762 25.58 -3.25 -19.25
CA LEU A 762 24.79 -4.33 -18.65
C LEU A 762 23.87 -3.81 -17.54
N ILE A 763 24.35 -2.89 -16.70
CA ILE A 763 23.51 -2.22 -15.69
C ILE A 763 22.39 -1.41 -16.35
N GLU A 764 22.69 -0.62 -17.39
CA GLU A 764 21.66 0.14 -18.12
C GLU A 764 20.60 -0.78 -18.74
N LYS A 765 21.03 -1.91 -19.30
CA LYS A 765 20.14 -2.93 -19.85
C LYS A 765 19.25 -3.56 -18.78
N GLU A 766 19.81 -3.88 -17.61
CA GLU A 766 19.03 -4.45 -16.50
C GLU A 766 18.08 -3.42 -15.89
N CYS A 767 18.48 -2.14 -15.79
CA CYS A 767 17.57 -1.05 -15.43
C CYS A 767 16.40 -0.92 -16.41
N ALA A 768 16.66 -0.96 -17.71
CA ALA A 768 15.61 -0.89 -18.73
C ALA A 768 14.65 -2.09 -18.65
N LYS A 769 15.16 -3.28 -18.35
CA LYS A 769 14.35 -4.51 -18.14
C LYS A 769 13.43 -4.42 -16.92
N ASN A 770 13.79 -3.65 -15.91
CA ASN A 770 13.00 -3.43 -14.69
C ASN A 770 12.19 -2.12 -14.73
N ASP A 771 11.94 -1.57 -15.93
CA ASP A 771 11.19 -0.32 -16.15
C ASP A 771 11.69 0.86 -15.30
N ILE A 772 13.02 0.92 -15.06
CA ILE A 772 13.66 1.98 -14.28
C ILE A 772 13.90 3.20 -15.17
N GLN A 773 12.88 4.07 -15.25
CA GLN A 773 12.98 5.36 -15.94
C GLN A 773 12.99 6.52 -14.92
N SER A 774 13.96 7.43 -15.04
CA SER A 774 14.12 8.54 -14.10
C SER A 774 14.68 9.79 -14.78
N LYS A 775 14.36 10.96 -14.22
CA LYS A 775 14.96 12.25 -14.63
C LYS A 775 16.40 12.44 -14.14
N SER A 776 16.93 11.50 -13.35
CA SER A 776 18.25 11.56 -12.72
C SER A 776 18.93 10.19 -12.68
N ALA A 777 20.24 10.17 -12.50
CA ALA A 777 21.00 8.93 -12.43
C ALA A 777 20.57 8.05 -11.26
N GLN A 778 20.52 6.74 -11.49
CA GLN A 778 20.10 5.74 -10.51
C GLN A 778 21.29 4.91 -10.00
N VAL A 779 22.32 4.76 -10.84
CA VAL A 779 23.57 4.11 -10.48
C VAL A 779 24.73 5.02 -10.85
N LEU A 780 25.62 5.25 -9.89
CA LEU A 780 26.90 5.95 -10.07
C LEU A 780 28.02 4.92 -9.92
N LEU A 781 28.75 4.66 -11.01
CA LEU A 781 29.94 3.82 -11.02
C LEU A 781 31.17 4.68 -10.69
N LEU A 782 31.74 4.47 -9.51
CA LEU A 782 33.03 5.03 -9.11
C LEU A 782 34.13 4.07 -9.54
N ASN A 783 34.73 4.32 -10.70
CA ASN A 783 35.88 3.58 -11.20
C ASN A 783 37.18 4.17 -10.63
N CYS A 784 37.75 3.52 -9.63
CA CYS A 784 39.04 3.86 -9.06
C CYS A 784 40.13 3.07 -9.81
N MET A 785 40.88 3.74 -10.68
CA MET A 785 41.82 3.11 -11.61
C MET A 785 43.23 3.68 -11.43
N ARG A 786 44.24 2.80 -11.49
CA ARG A 786 45.65 3.17 -11.41
C ARG A 786 46.17 3.62 -12.77
N SER A 787 46.94 4.70 -12.78
CA SER A 787 47.68 5.16 -13.98
C SER A 787 49.16 5.36 -13.67
N GLU A 788 50.02 5.00 -14.62
CA GLU A 788 51.48 5.18 -14.53
C GLU A 788 51.93 6.60 -14.89
N SER A 789 51.13 7.37 -15.64
CA SER A 789 51.49 8.72 -16.09
C SER A 789 50.79 9.80 -15.27
N SER A 790 51.51 10.90 -15.04
CA SER A 790 50.99 12.13 -14.40
C SER A 790 50.35 13.08 -15.42
N GLU A 791 50.22 12.65 -16.69
CA GLU A 791 49.82 13.51 -17.78
C GLU A 791 48.33 13.84 -17.67
N THR A 792 48.05 15.11 -17.44
CA THR A 792 46.72 15.69 -17.44
C THR A 792 46.17 15.65 -18.87
N THR A 793 45.34 14.66 -19.17
CA THR A 793 44.27 14.86 -20.17
C THR A 793 43.40 16.03 -19.73
N GLU A 794 42.79 16.75 -20.68
CA GLU A 794 41.87 17.85 -20.34
C GLU A 794 40.83 17.37 -19.32
N PRO A 795 40.61 18.10 -18.20
CA PRO A 795 39.68 17.68 -17.18
C PRO A 795 38.27 17.63 -17.78
N THR A 796 37.73 16.43 -17.91
CA THR A 796 36.32 16.21 -18.22
C THR A 796 35.50 16.28 -16.93
N GLY A 797 34.21 16.63 -17.03
CA GLY A 797 33.35 16.78 -15.85
C GLY A 797 33.15 15.49 -15.03
N ASP A 798 33.56 14.34 -15.56
CA ASP A 798 33.38 13.00 -15.00
C ASP A 798 34.69 12.30 -14.58
N THR A 799 35.84 12.99 -14.65
CA THR A 799 37.16 12.40 -14.34
C THR A 799 37.95 13.28 -13.37
N VAL A 800 38.46 12.67 -12.30
CA VAL A 800 39.32 13.32 -11.30
C VAL A 800 40.66 12.60 -11.22
N HIS A 801 41.75 13.37 -11.30
CA HIS A 801 43.10 12.85 -11.19
C HIS A 801 43.70 13.13 -9.82
N ILE A 802 44.33 12.12 -9.21
CA ILE A 802 45.07 12.27 -7.95
C ILE A 802 46.53 11.85 -8.09
N GLY A 803 47.39 12.82 -7.78
CA GLY A 803 48.83 12.66 -7.74
C GLY A 803 49.40 12.48 -6.32
N ASN A 804 50.71 12.24 -6.28
CA ASN A 804 51.50 12.15 -5.04
C ASN A 804 51.77 13.51 -4.38
N LYS A 805 51.51 14.62 -5.07
CA LYS A 805 51.74 15.96 -4.52
C LYS A 805 50.65 16.29 -3.50
N LEU A 806 51.08 16.65 -2.29
CA LEU A 806 50.19 17.14 -1.24
C LEU A 806 50.10 18.67 -1.27
N SER A 807 48.92 19.24 -1.02
CA SER A 807 48.79 20.68 -0.71
C SER A 807 49.40 21.03 0.64
N GLU A 808 49.60 22.32 0.87
CA GLU A 808 50.03 22.84 2.17
C GLU A 808 49.06 22.46 3.30
N THR A 809 47.75 22.45 3.01
CA THR A 809 46.71 22.05 3.95
C THR A 809 46.83 20.57 4.31
N GLU A 810 46.98 19.69 3.31
CA GLU A 810 47.19 18.26 3.53
C GLU A 810 48.46 17.99 4.34
N GLN A 811 49.58 18.64 3.98
CA GLN A 811 50.86 18.48 4.68
C GLN A 811 50.73 18.82 6.17
N LYS A 812 50.05 19.92 6.50
CA LYS A 812 49.79 20.32 7.88
C LYS A 812 48.96 19.28 8.64
N LEU A 813 47.91 18.74 8.01
CA LEU A 813 47.10 17.67 8.62
C LEU A 813 47.92 16.40 8.87
N PHE A 814 48.82 16.02 7.96
CA PHE A 814 49.74 14.89 8.18
C PHE A 814 50.75 15.17 9.30
N GLU A 815 51.20 16.41 9.49
CA GLU A 815 52.06 16.77 10.61
C GLU A 815 51.33 16.67 11.95
N GLU A 816 50.12 17.23 12.05
CA GLU A 816 49.28 17.12 13.24
C GLU A 816 48.94 15.67 13.58
N LYS A 817 48.63 14.86 12.56
CA LYS A 817 48.35 13.44 12.73
C LYS A 817 49.57 12.64 13.18
N LEU A 818 50.78 13.01 12.75
CA LEU A 818 52.00 12.36 13.23
C LEU A 818 52.18 12.57 14.74
N VAL A 819 51.91 13.77 15.24
CA VAL A 819 52.03 14.09 16.67
C VAL A 819 51.08 13.24 17.52
N GLU A 820 49.87 12.96 17.03
CA GLU A 820 48.94 12.03 17.68
C GLU A 820 49.43 10.59 17.61
N ILE A 821 49.91 10.16 16.44
CA ILE A 821 50.42 8.80 16.22
C ILE A 821 51.56 8.52 17.18
N GLU A 822 52.54 9.41 17.32
CA GLU A 822 53.69 9.26 18.22
C GLU A 822 53.29 9.21 19.70
N LYS A 823 52.16 9.82 20.07
CA LYS A 823 51.62 9.75 21.44
C LYS A 823 50.88 8.45 21.71
N THR A 824 50.23 7.89 20.70
CA THR A 824 49.26 6.78 20.84
C THR A 824 49.90 5.43 20.53
N HIS A 825 50.82 5.40 19.56
CA HIS A 825 51.44 4.19 19.01
C HIS A 825 52.93 4.16 19.32
N LYS A 826 53.39 3.08 19.98
CA LYS A 826 54.80 2.95 20.43
C LYS A 826 55.80 2.79 19.29
N ASN A 827 55.36 2.29 18.13
CA ASN A 827 56.21 1.93 16.98
C ASN A 827 55.87 2.76 15.73
N ALA A 828 55.64 4.06 15.90
CA ALA A 828 55.28 4.99 14.81
C ALA A 828 56.31 5.04 13.67
N ASP A 829 57.57 4.75 13.96
CA ASP A 829 58.68 4.62 13.01
C ASP A 829 58.47 3.52 11.96
N THR A 830 57.67 2.50 12.30
CA THR A 830 57.35 1.39 11.41
C THR A 830 56.15 1.64 10.49
N PHE A 831 55.57 2.85 10.54
CA PHE A 831 54.39 3.23 9.76
C PHE A 831 54.78 3.74 8.36
N TYR A 832 55.37 2.85 7.57
CA TYR A 832 55.93 3.19 6.27
C TYR A 832 54.90 3.81 5.31
N GLY A 833 53.67 3.30 5.27
CA GLY A 833 52.60 3.84 4.43
C GLY A 833 52.26 5.29 4.78
N PHE A 834 52.19 5.61 6.07
CA PHE A 834 51.97 6.98 6.54
C PHE A 834 53.16 7.90 6.20
N MET A 835 54.39 7.42 6.43
CA MET A 835 55.61 8.20 6.14
C MET A 835 55.82 8.45 4.64
N ILE A 836 55.41 7.50 3.80
CA ILE A 836 55.40 7.62 2.33
C ILE A 836 54.40 8.70 1.91
N MET A 837 53.15 8.65 2.39
CA MET A 837 52.14 9.65 2.05
C MET A 837 52.51 11.05 2.54
N LYS A 838 53.05 11.18 3.75
CA LYS A 838 53.45 12.47 4.33
C LYS A 838 54.53 13.19 3.51
N ARG A 839 55.40 12.46 2.81
CA ARG A 839 56.47 13.05 2.01
C ARG A 839 55.95 13.32 0.60
N THR A 840 56.07 14.56 0.12
CA THR A 840 55.90 14.86 -1.31
C THR A 840 57.00 14.12 -2.08
N LEU A 841 56.70 12.94 -2.62
CA LEU A 841 57.68 12.12 -3.33
C LEU A 841 58.02 12.78 -4.67
N SER A 842 59.29 13.14 -4.86
CA SER A 842 59.84 13.41 -6.19
C SER A 842 59.92 12.10 -6.98
N GLN A 843 59.62 12.14 -8.29
CA GLN A 843 59.63 10.97 -9.19
C GLN A 843 60.93 10.13 -9.11
N SER A 844 62.05 10.72 -8.68
CA SER A 844 63.35 10.05 -8.50
C SER A 844 63.40 9.02 -7.38
N ILE A 845 62.62 9.17 -6.30
CA ILE A 845 62.67 8.26 -5.13
C ILE A 845 61.79 7.02 -5.36
N PHE A 846 60.72 7.15 -6.15
CA PHE A 846 59.79 6.05 -6.44
C PHE A 846 60.48 4.91 -7.20
N LYS A 847 61.35 5.24 -8.17
CA LYS A 847 62.17 4.25 -8.91
C LYS A 847 63.15 3.46 -8.02
N VAL A 848 63.56 4.03 -6.90
CA VAL A 848 64.49 3.37 -5.96
C VAL A 848 63.71 2.43 -5.03
N LEU A 849 62.53 2.83 -4.58
CA LEU A 849 61.68 1.99 -3.71
C LEU A 849 61.01 0.84 -4.48
N SER A 850 60.58 1.04 -5.72
CA SER A 850 60.00 -0.02 -6.56
C SER A 850 60.99 -1.11 -7.00
N ALA A 851 62.29 -0.87 -6.82
CA ALA A 851 63.34 -1.86 -7.10
C ALA A 851 63.73 -2.68 -5.85
N THR A 852 63.18 -2.34 -4.68
CA THR A 852 63.58 -2.93 -3.38
C THR A 852 62.42 -3.61 -2.63
N LEU A 853 61.17 -3.40 -3.07
CA LEU A 853 59.97 -4.14 -2.70
C LEU A 853 59.57 -5.05 -3.86
#